data_AF-A0A9X4KEE0-F1
#
_entry.id   AF-A0A9X4KEE0-F1
#
_cell.length_a   1.000
_cell.length_b   1.000
_cell.length_c   1.000
_cell.angle_alpha   90.00
_cell.angle_beta   90.00
_cell.angle_gamma   90.00
#
_symmetry.space_group_name_H-M   'P 1'
#
loop_
_entity.id
_entity.type
_entity.pdbx_description
1 polymer ?
#
loop_
_entity_poly.entity_id
_entity_poly.type
_entity_poly.pdbx_seq_one_letter_code
_entity_poly.pdbx_strand_id
1 'polypeptide(L)'
;MSNVKKTILSVMMFAVLVVGVCLFSNVTWAAYTPSIETSPTLPQDDVVVYTEKVTDFGAVPNNSSFDNTTAFQQAIDEAYANGGGIVYVPAGHWRLNGTLVLKRKVTLRGEWRNPDIAGNESAQGTILETTANQNNPGGAPFIKVASNATVKNLSIWYPNQSFSSPSSYPAAMADGAFDADDDFHHGFAVVNVTIYNAYKGIATGNTLYSQEPLIRNVMMTVLNTGVHQKNDWNFGNTESVHVSTKYWVNSGLAGAPSSGANQTILQSYTRANLTGVVLDGHIDGINLYDIRVEDANVGIECANRWTQITNISLNNVNTGVYYHYAGGLNAGNSLVGGTINVLPGSNTYGIKMTQVGQVLIQGITIGGTPTNSVYFDSGTETLNLMKMTFNGWTDSAVKVIQGTALIEASSFNAGGTHISLDSRVKSASILGNAFTGSPSIVYAPSPQIYIDHTPLGIPDLPSIATAYTMLKERKPANPNNFYNITTYGAVSGISSSSTDNTTAIQNALNAASSAGGGTVFVPAGYWMVKGQLTIPTGVELRGVAEAASMGDNRGSTLFSYANKNNAGGTPFITLNAASGLRGIMVYYPEMGTSKSTTYPYSIKGNGNNIWIRDVRLINSWNGIDLASVRSDNFELSGVSGNVRNVGTFVSNGSTGGKMENQMQAWTGEGAESAALAFPNNTYRGNLSLASTASPWLFGNTSNITALQLSVYLPDTGVDAQAAGLRFVNNGGTTNNFTCITCQTDASSTARVDAGGTINLVDFGGTQTGLITGSAFAGTLNVFGYRYADHGTMVNMNGGTLNAYQFTASPEDIKFQLNGGTSNFYGTNLTYPSPYTSFNVGASITAAKIVGGAGAGGIGIANGAGSKLTASYNVDTKYVNKTATATSSVEDANWGVQDAVDGNPNSVAGSMGWSSNSSLSVNHTEALTVDIGSVKSLGRVDLYPRNDGANTGYGFPVNFTIQVSTNGSAWTTVVTRTGYALPGNAAQSFTFAPQAVRYVKIEGTSLRQNPNDGNLYRMQFAEASLLAVAGVSATSSVEDASWGISRLTDGNLTSAAGSYGWTSSNNVGTNHTESVTLDLGMAQPITTVNLYPRSDGTNAGYGFPVDFTIQLSADGTNWTTVVTRTAYPKPSSGGAQSFVFTAQTARYVKIEGTSLRQNPNDGNLYRMQLAEALVY
;
A
#
# COMPACT_ATOMS: atom_id res chain seq x y z
N MET A 1 -45.64 -48.17 -9.79
CA MET A 1 -45.96 -46.72 -9.59
C MET A 1 -44.78 -45.77 -9.86
N SER A 2 -43.56 -46.23 -10.21
CA SER A 2 -42.40 -45.32 -10.45
C SER A 2 -42.25 -44.85 -11.91
N ASN A 3 -42.85 -45.51 -12.90
CA ASN A 3 -42.69 -45.14 -14.31
C ASN A 3 -43.68 -44.06 -14.80
N VAL A 4 -44.86 -43.93 -14.19
CA VAL A 4 -45.84 -42.89 -14.55
C VAL A 4 -45.41 -41.51 -14.04
N LYS A 5 -44.69 -41.43 -12.91
CA LYS A 5 -44.15 -40.17 -12.39
C LYS A 5 -42.97 -39.63 -13.22
N LYS A 6 -42.15 -40.48 -13.83
CA LYS A 6 -41.04 -40.04 -14.70
C LYS A 6 -41.53 -39.50 -16.05
N THR A 7 -42.53 -40.11 -16.65
CA THR A 7 -43.08 -39.63 -17.94
C THR A 7 -43.86 -38.32 -17.78
N ILE A 8 -44.58 -38.11 -16.67
CA ILE A 8 -45.27 -36.84 -16.40
C ILE A 8 -44.28 -35.70 -16.10
N LEU A 9 -43.16 -35.98 -15.41
CA LEU A 9 -42.11 -34.98 -15.16
C LEU A 9 -41.36 -34.60 -16.45
N SER A 10 -41.10 -35.55 -17.34
CA SER A 10 -40.43 -35.28 -18.63
C SER A 10 -41.33 -34.54 -19.63
N VAL A 11 -42.65 -34.78 -19.63
CA VAL A 11 -43.60 -34.04 -20.48
C VAL A 11 -43.88 -32.64 -19.93
N MET A 12 -43.90 -32.44 -18.60
CA MET A 12 -43.93 -31.09 -18.01
C MET A 12 -42.63 -30.32 -18.24
N MET A 13 -41.46 -30.98 -18.23
CA MET A 13 -40.20 -30.34 -18.60
C MET A 13 -40.12 -29.96 -20.09
N PHE A 14 -40.74 -30.73 -20.99
CA PHE A 14 -40.74 -30.41 -22.43
C PHE A 14 -41.77 -29.33 -22.80
N ALA A 15 -42.89 -29.23 -22.08
CA ALA A 15 -43.87 -28.15 -22.25
C ALA A 15 -43.38 -26.79 -21.72
N VAL A 16 -42.50 -26.80 -20.71
CA VAL A 16 -41.82 -25.58 -20.22
C VAL A 16 -40.63 -25.19 -21.12
N LEU A 17 -40.10 -26.10 -21.96
CA LEU A 17 -38.98 -25.81 -22.86
C LEU A 17 -39.41 -25.24 -24.23
N VAL A 18 -40.68 -25.34 -24.64
CA VAL A 18 -41.15 -24.93 -25.99
C VAL A 18 -42.09 -23.72 -25.97
N VAL A 19 -42.46 -23.20 -24.79
CA VAL A 19 -43.08 -21.87 -24.64
C VAL A 19 -42.29 -21.04 -23.62
N GLY A 20 -40.97 -21.18 -23.64
CA GLY A 20 -40.05 -20.14 -23.20
C GLY A 20 -39.96 -19.03 -24.26
N VAL A 21 -41.10 -18.57 -24.78
CA VAL A 21 -41.17 -17.18 -25.21
C VAL A 21 -41.05 -16.44 -23.89
N CYS A 22 -39.83 -16.02 -23.54
CA CYS A 22 -39.69 -14.88 -22.66
C CYS A 22 -40.54 -13.79 -23.30
N LEU A 23 -41.79 -13.67 -22.86
CA LEU A 23 -42.49 -12.42 -22.85
C LEU A 23 -41.66 -11.56 -21.91
N PHE A 24 -40.53 -11.04 -22.42
CA PHE A 24 -40.06 -9.76 -22.00
C PHE A 24 -41.28 -8.89 -22.23
N SER A 25 -42.02 -8.58 -21.15
CA SER A 25 -42.94 -7.47 -21.18
C SER A 25 -42.14 -6.34 -21.81
N ASN A 26 -42.60 -5.81 -22.94
CA ASN A 26 -42.08 -4.57 -23.46
C ASN A 26 -42.25 -3.57 -22.33
N VAL A 27 -41.24 -3.39 -21.48
CA VAL A 27 -41.25 -2.36 -20.45
C VAL A 27 -41.00 -1.07 -21.23
N THR A 28 -42.06 -0.60 -21.87
CA THR A 28 -42.13 0.74 -22.42
C THR A 28 -42.30 1.63 -21.21
N TRP A 29 -41.19 2.13 -20.68
CA TRP A 29 -41.20 3.24 -19.74
C TRP A 29 -41.86 4.43 -20.46
N ALA A 30 -42.75 5.16 -19.79
CA ALA A 30 -43.39 6.32 -20.40
C ALA A 30 -42.29 7.32 -20.82
N ALA A 31 -42.34 7.77 -22.08
CA ALA A 31 -41.40 8.77 -22.56
C ALA A 31 -41.58 10.07 -21.76
N TYR A 32 -40.56 10.44 -20.99
CA TYR A 32 -40.62 11.60 -20.09
C TYR A 32 -40.65 12.93 -20.83
N THR A 33 -41.19 13.96 -20.15
CA THR A 33 -41.00 15.37 -20.52
C THR A 33 -39.96 16.01 -19.60
N PRO A 34 -38.66 15.73 -19.80
CA PRO A 34 -37.58 16.37 -19.04
C PRO A 34 -37.60 17.88 -19.26
N SER A 35 -37.14 18.61 -18.25
CA SER A 35 -37.06 20.06 -18.26
C SER A 35 -35.68 20.54 -17.84
N ILE A 36 -35.36 21.76 -18.24
CA ILE A 36 -34.20 22.49 -17.70
C ILE A 36 -34.68 23.59 -16.76
N GLU A 37 -33.90 23.86 -15.73
CA GLU A 37 -34.07 25.03 -14.88
C GLU A 37 -32.82 25.91 -14.98
N THR A 38 -33.02 27.21 -15.09
CA THR A 38 -31.98 28.17 -14.71
C THR A 38 -32.24 28.55 -13.26
N SER A 39 -31.34 28.17 -12.34
CA SER A 39 -31.47 28.60 -10.95
C SER A 39 -31.64 30.13 -10.91
N PRO A 40 -32.78 30.65 -10.42
CA PRO A 40 -33.07 32.07 -10.44
C PRO A 40 -32.22 32.84 -9.42
N THR A 41 -31.69 32.14 -8.41
CA THR A 41 -31.03 32.73 -7.24
C THR A 41 -29.58 32.28 -7.07
N LEU A 42 -29.15 31.19 -7.71
CA LEU A 42 -27.84 30.57 -7.48
C LEU A 42 -27.27 29.91 -8.76
N PRO A 43 -26.52 30.64 -9.62
CA PRO A 43 -26.03 30.11 -10.91
C PRO A 43 -25.22 28.79 -10.83
N GLN A 44 -25.76 27.63 -11.22
CA GLN A 44 -25.07 26.35 -11.04
C GLN A 44 -23.84 26.16 -11.96
N ASP A 45 -22.91 25.26 -11.60
CA ASP A 45 -21.68 24.98 -12.37
C ASP A 45 -21.93 24.13 -13.63
N ASP A 46 -23.05 23.41 -13.70
CA ASP A 46 -23.57 22.71 -14.88
C ASP A 46 -24.97 23.24 -15.29
N VAL A 47 -25.58 22.59 -16.28
CA VAL A 47 -26.99 22.79 -16.64
C VAL A 47 -27.85 21.96 -15.69
N VAL A 48 -28.86 22.55 -15.05
CA VAL A 48 -29.81 21.81 -14.19
C VAL A 48 -30.86 21.16 -15.09
N VAL A 49 -30.72 19.85 -15.29
CA VAL A 49 -31.72 19.02 -15.98
C VAL A 49 -32.49 18.23 -14.93
N TYR A 50 -33.80 18.11 -15.09
CA TYR A 50 -34.64 17.32 -14.19
C TYR A 50 -35.78 16.61 -14.90
N THR A 51 -36.27 15.53 -14.28
CA THR A 51 -37.46 14.80 -14.71
C THR A 51 -38.64 15.15 -13.80
N GLU A 52 -38.43 15.15 -12.48
CA GLU A 52 -39.45 15.58 -11.50
C GLU A 52 -39.02 16.84 -10.79
N LYS A 53 -39.99 17.64 -10.35
CA LYS A 53 -39.79 18.77 -9.44
C LYS A 53 -40.68 18.61 -8.23
N VAL A 54 -40.12 18.69 -7.03
CA VAL A 54 -40.87 18.39 -5.79
C VAL A 54 -42.11 19.28 -5.59
N THR A 55 -42.11 20.50 -6.14
CA THR A 55 -43.26 21.42 -6.06
C THR A 55 -44.48 20.93 -6.84
N ASP A 56 -44.27 20.12 -7.88
CA ASP A 56 -45.35 19.55 -8.69
C ASP A 56 -46.10 18.45 -7.93
N PHE A 57 -45.49 17.94 -6.84
CA PHE A 57 -46.05 16.98 -5.90
C PHE A 57 -46.56 17.65 -4.61
N GLY A 58 -46.67 18.99 -4.60
CA GLY A 58 -47.22 19.75 -3.48
C GLY A 58 -46.23 20.11 -2.36
N ALA A 59 -44.91 19.98 -2.59
CA ALA A 59 -43.93 20.46 -1.64
C ALA A 59 -43.97 22.00 -1.53
N VAL A 60 -43.82 22.52 -0.31
CA VAL A 60 -43.88 23.94 0.03
C VAL A 60 -42.57 24.37 0.70
N PRO A 61 -41.74 25.22 0.05
CA PRO A 61 -40.51 25.73 0.66
C PRO A 61 -40.79 26.82 1.69
N ASN A 62 -39.83 27.06 2.56
CA ASN A 62 -39.80 28.14 3.56
C ASN A 62 -41.01 28.15 4.52
N ASN A 63 -41.61 26.98 4.75
CA ASN A 63 -42.70 26.81 5.70
C ASN A 63 -42.30 25.75 6.74
N SER A 64 -41.81 26.20 7.90
CA SER A 64 -41.34 25.33 8.99
C SER A 64 -42.45 24.48 9.64
N SER A 65 -43.72 24.77 9.36
CA SER A 65 -44.87 23.98 9.84
C SER A 65 -45.35 22.92 8.85
N PHE A 66 -44.91 22.98 7.59
CA PHE A 66 -45.34 22.06 6.54
C PHE A 66 -44.34 20.92 6.36
N ASP A 67 -44.81 19.68 6.47
CA ASP A 67 -43.98 18.50 6.28
C ASP A 67 -43.92 18.09 4.81
N ASN A 68 -42.74 18.23 4.21
CA ASN A 68 -42.51 17.92 2.80
C ASN A 68 -42.20 16.44 2.53
N THR A 69 -42.09 15.59 3.56
CA THR A 69 -41.65 14.20 3.40
C THR A 69 -42.48 13.43 2.37
N THR A 70 -43.81 13.54 2.39
CA THR A 70 -44.66 12.82 1.43
C THR A 70 -44.46 13.29 -0.01
N ALA A 71 -44.42 14.61 -0.25
CA ALA A 71 -44.23 15.16 -1.60
C ALA A 71 -42.86 14.78 -2.19
N PHE A 72 -41.80 14.81 -1.37
CA PHE A 72 -40.47 14.37 -1.77
C PHE A 72 -40.45 12.89 -2.12
N GLN A 73 -41.06 12.03 -1.28
CA GLN A 73 -41.09 10.60 -1.55
C GLN A 73 -41.92 10.28 -2.80
N GLN A 74 -43.04 10.97 -3.05
CA GLN A 74 -43.83 10.80 -4.27
C GLN A 74 -43.03 11.16 -5.53
N ALA A 75 -42.27 12.25 -5.51
CA ALA A 75 -41.41 12.62 -6.63
C ALA A 75 -40.30 11.56 -6.88
N ILE A 76 -39.70 11.02 -5.81
CA ILE A 76 -38.72 9.92 -5.92
C ILE A 76 -39.37 8.66 -6.48
N ASP A 77 -40.58 8.35 -6.02
CA ASP A 77 -41.32 7.16 -6.45
C ASP A 77 -41.71 7.24 -7.93
N GLU A 78 -42.13 8.42 -8.40
CA GLU A 78 -42.43 8.69 -9.79
C GLU A 78 -41.17 8.57 -10.67
N ALA A 79 -40.05 9.20 -10.28
CA ALA A 79 -38.79 9.08 -11.01
C ALA A 79 -38.35 7.60 -11.16
N TYR A 80 -38.47 6.82 -10.08
CA TYR A 80 -38.14 5.39 -10.11
C TYR A 80 -39.10 4.59 -11.00
N ALA A 81 -40.41 4.84 -10.90
CA ALA A 81 -41.43 4.17 -11.72
C ALA A 81 -41.23 4.41 -13.22
N ASN A 82 -40.52 5.48 -13.59
CA ASN A 82 -40.21 5.86 -14.96
C ASN A 82 -38.80 5.48 -15.43
N GLY A 83 -38.09 4.65 -14.65
CA GLY A 83 -36.84 4.01 -15.08
C GLY A 83 -35.59 4.70 -14.53
N GLY A 84 -35.76 5.52 -13.50
CA GLY A 84 -34.75 6.42 -12.96
C GLY A 84 -34.96 7.83 -13.47
N GLY A 85 -34.28 8.79 -12.85
CA GLY A 85 -34.49 10.20 -13.16
C GLY A 85 -33.82 11.14 -12.16
N ILE A 86 -34.09 12.43 -12.34
CA ILE A 86 -33.53 13.50 -11.51
C ILE A 86 -34.70 14.25 -10.87
N VAL A 87 -34.81 14.13 -9.55
CA VAL A 87 -35.77 14.86 -8.72
C VAL A 87 -35.13 16.18 -8.30
N TYR A 88 -35.60 17.27 -8.88
CA TYR A 88 -35.08 18.61 -8.60
C TYR A 88 -35.79 19.27 -7.42
N VAL A 89 -34.97 19.84 -6.55
CA VAL A 89 -35.37 20.57 -5.36
C VAL A 89 -34.84 22.00 -5.46
N PRO A 90 -35.68 23.01 -5.77
CA PRO A 90 -35.26 24.39 -5.85
C PRO A 90 -34.62 24.92 -4.55
N ALA A 91 -33.88 26.02 -4.66
CA ALA A 91 -33.38 26.74 -3.50
C ALA A 91 -34.51 27.12 -2.53
N GLY A 92 -34.25 26.95 -1.24
CA GLY A 92 -35.23 27.16 -0.17
C GLY A 92 -35.00 26.21 1.00
N HIS A 93 -35.74 26.48 2.07
CA HIS A 93 -35.76 25.67 3.28
C HIS A 93 -36.91 24.66 3.21
N TRP A 94 -36.60 23.37 3.30
CA TRP A 94 -37.58 22.29 3.14
C TRP A 94 -37.66 21.49 4.42
N ARG A 95 -38.75 21.63 5.17
CA ARG A 95 -38.98 20.89 6.40
C ARG A 95 -39.40 19.45 6.10
N LEU A 96 -38.70 18.47 6.68
CA LEU A 96 -39.00 17.04 6.59
C LEU A 96 -39.02 16.41 7.99
N ASN A 97 -40.16 15.89 8.44
CA ASN A 97 -40.23 15.23 9.76
C ASN A 97 -39.93 13.72 9.69
N GLY A 98 -40.09 13.11 8.51
CA GLY A 98 -39.76 11.70 8.27
C GLY A 98 -38.44 11.50 7.54
N THR A 99 -38.13 10.23 7.26
CA THR A 99 -36.97 9.81 6.46
C THR A 99 -37.35 9.61 4.99
N LEU A 100 -36.38 9.70 4.09
CA LEU A 100 -36.54 9.42 2.65
C LEU A 100 -35.86 8.11 2.27
N VAL A 101 -36.46 7.38 1.33
CA VAL A 101 -35.81 6.26 0.64
C VAL A 101 -35.53 6.67 -0.79
N LEU A 102 -34.28 6.99 -1.10
CA LEU A 102 -33.85 7.35 -2.44
C LEU A 102 -33.61 6.06 -3.24
N LYS A 103 -34.52 5.80 -4.17
CA LYS A 103 -34.57 4.56 -4.96
C LYS A 103 -33.50 4.51 -6.05
N ARG A 104 -33.23 3.31 -6.55
CA ARG A 104 -32.18 3.04 -7.55
C ARG A 104 -32.30 3.95 -8.76
N LYS A 105 -31.16 4.46 -9.25
CA LYS A 105 -31.06 5.36 -10.42
C LYS A 105 -31.86 6.66 -10.32
N VAL A 106 -32.30 7.03 -9.11
CA VAL A 106 -32.89 8.34 -8.85
C VAL A 106 -31.82 9.25 -8.23
N THR A 107 -31.69 10.44 -8.80
CA THR A 107 -30.88 11.50 -8.20
C THR A 107 -31.80 12.48 -7.48
N LEU A 108 -31.56 12.73 -6.19
CA LEU A 108 -32.13 13.89 -5.50
C LEU A 108 -31.16 15.06 -5.65
N ARG A 109 -31.56 16.07 -6.42
CA ARG A 109 -30.67 17.15 -6.86
C ARG A 109 -31.18 18.51 -6.42
N GLY A 110 -30.35 19.27 -5.70
CA GLY A 110 -30.65 20.64 -5.30
C GLY A 110 -29.83 21.70 -6.03
N GLU A 111 -29.70 22.84 -5.36
CA GLU A 111 -28.78 23.92 -5.67
C GLU A 111 -27.77 24.14 -4.54
N TRP A 112 -26.48 24.27 -4.88
CA TRP A 112 -25.42 24.32 -3.87
C TRP A 112 -24.24 25.22 -4.25
N ARG A 113 -23.53 25.66 -3.21
CA ARG A 113 -22.22 26.31 -3.30
C ARG A 113 -21.26 25.67 -2.33
N ASN A 114 -20.01 25.55 -2.79
CA ASN A 114 -18.93 25.11 -1.94
C ASN A 114 -18.67 26.15 -0.83
N PRO A 115 -18.90 25.81 0.46
CA PRO A 115 -18.72 26.75 1.56
C PRO A 115 -17.25 27.04 1.88
N ASP A 116 -16.29 26.34 1.27
CA ASP A 116 -14.87 26.68 1.35
C ASP A 116 -14.43 27.75 0.35
N ILE A 117 -15.30 28.16 -0.58
CA ILE A 117 -15.06 29.32 -1.44
C ILE A 117 -15.45 30.58 -0.68
N ALA A 118 -14.53 31.53 -0.59
CA ALA A 118 -14.76 32.80 0.08
C ALA A 118 -16.05 33.49 -0.42
N GLY A 119 -16.91 33.91 0.51
CA GLY A 119 -18.22 34.50 0.24
C GLY A 119 -19.37 33.49 0.15
N ASN A 120 -19.12 32.19 0.21
CA ASN A 120 -20.14 31.13 0.21
C ASN A 120 -20.35 30.46 1.57
N GLU A 121 -19.79 31.03 2.65
CA GLU A 121 -19.76 30.39 3.97
C GLU A 121 -21.15 30.24 4.60
N SER A 122 -22.05 31.19 4.35
CA SER A 122 -23.44 31.15 4.82
C SER A 122 -24.28 30.13 4.05
N ALA A 123 -25.24 29.54 4.74
CA ALA A 123 -26.15 28.56 4.15
C ALA A 123 -27.01 29.19 3.06
N GLN A 124 -27.01 28.55 1.90
CA GLN A 124 -27.68 29.03 0.68
C GLN A 124 -28.02 27.84 -0.22
N GLY A 125 -28.92 28.07 -1.18
CA GLY A 125 -29.40 27.04 -2.09
C GLY A 125 -30.47 26.17 -1.45
N THR A 126 -30.41 24.87 -1.69
CA THR A 126 -31.38 23.89 -1.19
C THR A 126 -30.98 23.40 0.20
N ILE A 127 -31.81 23.65 1.21
CA ILE A 127 -31.56 23.26 2.61
C ILE A 127 -32.68 22.33 3.08
N LEU A 128 -32.35 21.07 3.34
CA LEU A 128 -33.25 20.08 3.92
C LEU A 128 -33.18 20.17 5.45
N GLU A 129 -34.29 20.55 6.09
CA GLU A 129 -34.41 20.70 7.53
C GLU A 129 -35.07 19.47 8.13
N THR A 130 -34.33 18.69 8.95
CA THR A 130 -34.84 17.41 9.45
C THR A 130 -34.80 17.30 10.97
N THR A 131 -35.83 16.66 11.52
CA THR A 131 -35.86 16.22 12.93
C THR A 131 -36.09 14.71 13.06
N ALA A 132 -36.01 13.98 11.95
CA ALA A 132 -36.26 12.55 11.93
C ALA A 132 -35.32 11.82 12.90
N ASN A 133 -35.89 10.91 13.70
CA ASN A 133 -35.15 10.05 14.63
C ASN A 133 -34.27 10.80 15.65
N GLN A 134 -34.65 12.00 16.08
CA GLN A 134 -33.99 12.69 17.19
C GLN A 134 -33.94 11.81 18.45
N ASN A 135 -32.77 11.75 19.08
CA ASN A 135 -32.43 10.90 20.22
C ASN A 135 -32.57 9.38 19.97
N ASN A 136 -32.54 8.97 18.70
CA ASN A 136 -32.59 7.56 18.30
C ASN A 136 -31.44 7.21 17.33
N PRO A 137 -30.20 7.06 17.82
CA PRO A 137 -29.02 6.83 16.96
C PRO A 137 -28.99 5.46 16.27
N GLY A 138 -29.88 4.53 16.64
CA GLY A 138 -30.10 3.25 15.97
C GLY A 138 -31.27 3.24 14.99
N GLY A 139 -31.95 4.38 14.81
CA GLY A 139 -33.04 4.53 13.84
C GLY A 139 -32.54 4.54 12.39
N ALA A 140 -33.48 4.59 11.44
CA ALA A 140 -33.17 4.70 10.02
C ALA A 140 -32.41 6.02 9.72
N PRO A 141 -31.46 6.02 8.76
CA PRO A 141 -30.81 7.25 8.32
C PRO A 141 -31.85 8.25 7.79
N PHE A 142 -31.54 9.56 7.82
CA PHE A 142 -32.47 10.56 7.29
C PHE A 142 -32.75 10.32 5.80
N ILE A 143 -31.73 10.06 5.00
CA ILE A 143 -31.88 9.56 3.63
C ILE A 143 -31.20 8.19 3.54
N LYS A 144 -31.99 7.15 3.31
CA LYS A 144 -31.47 5.85 2.87
C LYS A 144 -31.23 5.92 1.36
N VAL A 145 -30.06 5.49 0.90
CA VAL A 145 -29.68 5.59 -0.51
C VAL A 145 -29.43 4.21 -1.12
N ALA A 146 -30.26 3.84 -2.08
CA ALA A 146 -30.17 2.56 -2.79
C ALA A 146 -29.00 2.53 -3.79
N SER A 147 -28.79 1.37 -4.42
CA SER A 147 -27.74 1.23 -5.44
C SER A 147 -27.92 2.23 -6.58
N ASN A 148 -26.84 2.83 -7.07
CA ASN A 148 -26.85 3.79 -8.18
C ASN A 148 -27.70 5.05 -7.99
N ALA A 149 -28.14 5.31 -6.76
CA ALA A 149 -28.83 6.53 -6.42
C ALA A 149 -27.83 7.60 -6.00
N THR A 150 -28.21 8.87 -6.18
CA THR A 150 -27.28 9.99 -5.98
C THR A 150 -27.95 11.12 -5.21
N VAL A 151 -27.30 11.60 -4.15
CA VAL A 151 -27.64 12.88 -3.51
C VAL A 151 -26.66 13.93 -4.04
N LYS A 152 -27.16 14.98 -4.69
CA LYS A 152 -26.31 15.98 -5.37
C LYS A 152 -26.70 17.42 -5.11
N ASN A 153 -25.72 18.29 -4.90
CA ASN A 153 -25.88 19.74 -4.84
C ASN A 153 -26.94 20.20 -3.81
N LEU A 154 -26.90 19.75 -2.56
CA LEU A 154 -27.84 20.21 -1.53
C LEU A 154 -27.21 20.25 -0.15
N SER A 155 -27.92 20.84 0.82
CA SER A 155 -27.47 20.91 2.21
C SER A 155 -28.48 20.28 3.16
N ILE A 156 -27.99 19.77 4.31
CA ILE A 156 -28.81 19.17 5.37
C ILE A 156 -28.55 19.91 6.70
N TRP A 157 -29.63 20.23 7.41
CA TRP A 157 -29.60 20.92 8.70
C TRP A 157 -30.59 20.30 9.70
N TYR A 158 -30.16 20.21 10.96
CA TYR A 158 -30.95 19.70 12.10
C TYR A 158 -31.32 20.87 13.01
N PRO A 159 -32.52 21.47 12.88
CA PRO A 159 -32.92 22.68 13.62
C PRO A 159 -32.97 22.51 15.15
N ASN A 160 -33.20 21.29 15.63
CA ASN A 160 -33.27 21.00 17.07
C ASN A 160 -31.91 20.61 17.68
N GLN A 161 -30.82 20.63 16.91
CA GLN A 161 -29.51 20.25 17.42
C GLN A 161 -28.93 21.33 18.34
N SER A 162 -28.28 20.92 19.42
CA SER A 162 -27.59 21.82 20.34
C SER A 162 -26.08 21.56 20.34
N PHE A 163 -25.28 22.63 20.28
CA PHE A 163 -23.82 22.52 20.35
C PHE A 163 -23.32 22.28 21.78
N SER A 164 -24.10 22.64 22.81
CA SER A 164 -23.74 22.48 24.22
C SER A 164 -24.31 21.21 24.84
N SER A 165 -25.36 20.64 24.26
CA SER A 165 -25.94 19.35 24.66
C SER A 165 -26.45 18.60 23.43
N PRO A 166 -25.54 18.03 22.61
CA PRO A 166 -25.89 17.36 21.37
C PRO A 166 -26.93 16.25 21.54
N SER A 167 -28.00 16.31 20.76
CA SER A 167 -28.93 15.21 20.57
C SER A 167 -28.29 14.17 19.64
N SER A 168 -28.50 12.90 19.97
CA SER A 168 -28.06 11.79 19.12
C SER A 168 -29.01 11.63 17.93
N TYR A 169 -28.46 11.36 16.75
CA TYR A 169 -29.19 11.06 15.52
C TYR A 169 -28.53 9.89 14.80
N PRO A 170 -29.27 9.14 13.96
CA PRO A 170 -28.66 8.22 13.02
C PRO A 170 -27.86 9.00 11.96
N ALA A 171 -27.22 8.30 11.03
CA ALA A 171 -26.51 8.94 9.92
C ALA A 171 -27.47 9.85 9.11
N ALA A 172 -27.00 11.01 8.68
CA ALA A 172 -27.74 11.88 7.77
C ALA A 172 -28.02 11.17 6.45
N MET A 173 -27.05 10.40 5.97
CA MET A 173 -27.20 9.55 4.79
C MET A 173 -26.53 8.20 5.05
N ALA A 174 -27.16 7.12 4.59
CA ALA A 174 -26.49 5.83 4.54
C ALA A 174 -26.98 4.98 3.38
N ASP A 175 -26.10 4.09 2.90
CA ASP A 175 -26.51 3.00 2.03
C ASP A 175 -27.55 2.09 2.72
N GLY A 176 -28.32 1.36 1.93
CA GLY A 176 -29.22 0.35 2.45
C GLY A 176 -30.13 -0.26 1.42
N ALA A 177 -30.56 -1.49 1.69
CA ALA A 177 -31.48 -2.21 0.82
C ALA A 177 -32.84 -1.48 0.72
N PHE A 178 -33.27 -1.24 -0.52
CA PHE A 178 -34.63 -0.80 -0.86
C PHE A 178 -35.46 -1.97 -1.41
N ASP A 179 -34.90 -2.76 -2.34
CA ASP A 179 -35.48 -4.01 -2.84
C ASP A 179 -34.50 -5.20 -2.70
N ALA A 180 -34.94 -6.41 -3.05
CA ALA A 180 -34.11 -7.62 -2.95
C ALA A 180 -32.86 -7.57 -3.85
N ASP A 181 -32.87 -6.74 -4.89
CA ASP A 181 -31.73 -6.56 -5.77
C ASP A 181 -30.71 -5.55 -5.20
N ASP A 182 -31.00 -4.88 -4.07
CA ASP A 182 -30.07 -4.01 -3.33
C ASP A 182 -29.36 -4.74 -2.17
N ASP A 183 -29.63 -6.02 -1.95
CA ASP A 183 -28.90 -6.83 -0.97
C ASP A 183 -27.41 -6.99 -1.35
N PHE A 184 -27.10 -6.86 -2.66
CA PHE A 184 -25.78 -6.60 -3.23
C PHE A 184 -25.75 -5.14 -3.68
N HIS A 185 -25.28 -4.25 -2.80
CA HIS A 185 -25.39 -2.80 -2.99
C HIS A 185 -24.23 -2.25 -3.83
N HIS A 186 -24.53 -1.48 -4.87
CA HIS A 186 -23.56 -0.94 -5.83
C HIS A 186 -23.71 0.55 -6.07
N GLY A 187 -22.61 1.31 -6.06
CA GLY A 187 -22.54 2.61 -6.73
C GLY A 187 -23.38 3.73 -6.12
N PHE A 188 -23.52 3.78 -4.78
CA PHE A 188 -24.11 4.94 -4.11
C PHE A 188 -23.22 6.18 -4.23
N ALA A 189 -23.82 7.34 -4.51
CA ALA A 189 -23.08 8.59 -4.61
C ALA A 189 -23.63 9.74 -3.74
N VAL A 190 -22.72 10.48 -3.11
CA VAL A 190 -22.97 11.78 -2.47
C VAL A 190 -22.01 12.79 -3.06
N VAL A 191 -22.54 13.81 -3.74
CA VAL A 191 -21.72 14.76 -4.51
C VAL A 191 -22.13 16.19 -4.17
N ASN A 192 -21.18 17.04 -3.77
CA ASN A 192 -21.42 18.47 -3.52
C ASN A 192 -22.50 18.69 -2.44
N VAL A 193 -22.22 18.26 -1.21
CA VAL A 193 -23.20 18.33 -0.11
C VAL A 193 -22.61 19.02 1.12
N THR A 194 -23.40 19.90 1.76
CA THR A 194 -23.05 20.47 3.07
C THR A 194 -23.93 19.89 4.17
N ILE A 195 -23.34 19.38 5.25
CA ILE A 195 -24.06 18.90 6.45
C ILE A 195 -23.74 19.82 7.62
N TYR A 196 -24.70 20.61 8.08
CA TYR A 196 -24.41 21.73 8.98
C TYR A 196 -24.23 21.35 10.45
N ASN A 197 -24.84 20.28 10.96
CA ASN A 197 -24.80 19.95 12.40
C ASN A 197 -25.32 18.54 12.73
N ALA A 198 -25.06 17.56 11.87
CA ALA A 198 -25.53 16.20 12.12
C ALA A 198 -24.80 15.56 13.31
N TYR A 199 -25.42 14.59 13.98
CA TYR A 199 -24.69 13.77 14.95
C TYR A 199 -23.72 12.81 14.23
N LYS A 200 -24.23 12.08 13.24
CA LYS A 200 -23.47 11.22 12.31
C LYS A 200 -23.70 11.70 10.88
N GLY A 201 -22.63 11.81 10.09
CA GLY A 201 -22.69 12.26 8.70
C GLY A 201 -23.14 11.15 7.75
N ILE A 202 -22.19 10.50 7.09
CA ILE A 202 -22.42 9.51 6.04
C ILE A 202 -21.96 8.13 6.51
N ALA A 203 -22.73 7.08 6.23
CA ALA A 203 -22.31 5.71 6.45
C ALA A 203 -22.44 4.85 5.18
N THR A 204 -21.48 3.94 4.96
CA THR A 204 -21.54 2.88 3.92
C THR A 204 -21.39 1.51 4.57
N GLY A 205 -21.71 0.43 3.85
CA GLY A 205 -21.55 -0.93 4.37
C GLY A 205 -22.66 -1.43 5.27
N ASN A 206 -23.86 -0.86 5.18
CA ASN A 206 -24.99 -1.26 6.03
C ASN A 206 -25.81 -2.41 5.44
N THR A 207 -25.41 -2.94 4.29
CA THR A 207 -25.93 -4.17 3.66
C THR A 207 -24.96 -5.35 3.83
N LEU A 208 -25.30 -6.53 3.29
CA LEU A 208 -24.42 -7.72 3.34
C LEU A 208 -23.15 -7.52 2.49
N TYR A 209 -23.28 -6.82 1.36
CA TYR A 209 -22.21 -6.49 0.44
C TYR A 209 -22.41 -5.06 -0.08
N SER A 210 -21.48 -4.15 0.22
CA SER A 210 -21.43 -2.80 -0.34
C SER A 210 -20.21 -2.66 -1.24
N GLN A 211 -20.38 -2.01 -2.40
CA GLN A 211 -19.33 -1.82 -3.39
C GLN A 211 -19.41 -0.45 -4.07
N GLU A 212 -18.25 0.08 -4.43
CA GLU A 212 -18.07 1.24 -5.30
C GLU A 212 -18.76 2.54 -4.83
N PRO A 213 -18.81 2.88 -3.52
CA PRO A 213 -19.38 4.15 -3.09
C PRO A 213 -18.54 5.32 -3.62
N LEU A 214 -19.20 6.42 -3.98
CA LEU A 214 -18.58 7.70 -4.33
C LEU A 214 -19.03 8.80 -3.36
N ILE A 215 -18.12 9.27 -2.51
CA ILE A 215 -18.36 10.44 -1.64
C ILE A 215 -17.43 11.55 -2.10
N ARG A 216 -17.98 12.60 -2.74
CA ARG A 216 -17.20 13.66 -3.37
C ARG A 216 -17.65 15.04 -2.89
N ASN A 217 -16.68 15.88 -2.50
CA ASN A 217 -16.89 17.31 -2.23
C ASN A 217 -17.99 17.50 -1.17
N VAL A 218 -17.75 16.93 0.02
CA VAL A 218 -18.69 16.96 1.14
C VAL A 218 -18.09 17.73 2.30
N MET A 219 -18.77 18.80 2.70
CA MET A 219 -18.39 19.66 3.81
C MET A 219 -19.32 19.44 4.98
N MET A 220 -18.79 19.21 6.17
CA MET A 220 -19.65 18.87 7.30
C MET A 220 -19.15 19.38 8.65
N THR A 221 -20.09 19.89 9.46
CA THR A 221 -19.95 19.88 10.91
C THR A 221 -20.76 18.69 11.43
N VAL A 222 -20.06 17.75 12.05
CA VAL A 222 -20.63 16.57 12.70
C VAL A 222 -20.18 16.48 14.15
N LEU A 223 -20.99 15.86 15.00
CA LEU A 223 -20.77 15.85 16.45
C LEU A 223 -20.19 14.54 16.98
N ASN A 224 -20.28 13.43 16.23
CA ASN A 224 -19.78 12.13 16.66
C ASN A 224 -18.99 11.37 15.59
N THR A 225 -19.51 11.26 14.37
CA THR A 225 -18.82 10.57 13.28
C THR A 225 -19.08 11.28 11.96
N GLY A 226 -18.02 11.60 11.21
CA GLY A 226 -18.15 12.24 9.89
C GLY A 226 -18.55 11.23 8.82
N VAL A 227 -17.58 10.47 8.35
CA VAL A 227 -17.79 9.35 7.41
C VAL A 227 -17.46 8.05 8.11
N HIS A 228 -18.34 7.04 7.99
CA HIS A 228 -18.10 5.70 8.48
C HIS A 228 -18.25 4.68 7.34
N GLN A 229 -17.15 4.10 6.90
CA GLN A 229 -17.15 3.05 5.88
C GLN A 229 -16.82 1.71 6.50
N LYS A 230 -17.62 0.69 6.20
CA LYS A 230 -17.40 -0.68 6.63
C LYS A 230 -17.84 -1.66 5.54
N ASN A 231 -17.42 -2.93 5.62
CA ASN A 231 -17.90 -4.01 4.73
C ASN A 231 -18.00 -3.63 3.24
N ASP A 232 -17.04 -2.85 2.77
CA ASP A 232 -16.95 -2.30 1.43
C ASP A 232 -15.97 -3.18 0.65
N TRP A 233 -16.49 -3.99 -0.27
CA TRP A 233 -15.76 -5.09 -0.87
C TRP A 233 -14.93 -4.70 -2.09
N ASN A 234 -15.25 -3.61 -2.80
CA ASN A 234 -14.49 -3.21 -3.98
C ASN A 234 -14.61 -1.70 -4.28
N PHE A 235 -13.47 -1.08 -4.63
CA PHE A 235 -13.32 0.15 -5.45
C PHE A 235 -14.13 1.40 -5.04
N GLY A 236 -14.27 1.67 -3.74
CA GLY A 236 -14.89 2.91 -3.25
C GLY A 236 -13.96 4.11 -3.33
N ASN A 237 -14.50 5.30 -3.63
CA ASN A 237 -13.76 6.55 -3.66
C ASN A 237 -14.40 7.59 -2.73
N THR A 238 -13.59 8.12 -1.81
CA THR A 238 -13.97 9.19 -0.89
C THR A 238 -13.01 10.36 -1.07
N GLU A 239 -13.48 11.47 -1.63
CA GLU A 239 -12.61 12.56 -2.08
C GLU A 239 -13.13 13.95 -1.76
N SER A 240 -12.23 14.83 -1.34
CA SER A 240 -12.54 16.20 -0.90
C SER A 240 -13.64 16.22 0.17
N VAL A 241 -13.39 15.48 1.25
CA VAL A 241 -14.27 15.41 2.42
C VAL A 241 -13.67 16.23 3.55
N HIS A 242 -14.37 17.30 3.93
CA HIS A 242 -13.91 18.25 4.92
C HIS A 242 -14.83 18.25 6.13
N VAL A 243 -14.30 17.87 7.28
CA VAL A 243 -14.99 17.86 8.58
C VAL A 243 -14.44 19.02 9.42
N SER A 244 -15.27 20.03 9.69
CA SER A 244 -14.88 21.17 10.51
C SER A 244 -16.08 21.80 11.20
N THR A 245 -15.86 22.33 12.41
CA THR A 245 -16.89 23.07 13.16
C THR A 245 -17.30 24.37 12.46
N LYS A 246 -16.45 24.90 11.57
CA LYS A 246 -16.66 26.18 10.90
C LYS A 246 -17.93 26.23 10.04
N TYR A 247 -18.35 25.09 9.48
CA TYR A 247 -19.51 25.05 8.58
C TYR A 247 -20.80 25.39 9.34
N TRP A 248 -21.01 24.88 10.57
CA TRP A 248 -22.13 25.31 11.40
C TRP A 248 -21.98 26.76 11.85
N VAL A 249 -20.80 27.11 12.37
CA VAL A 249 -20.50 28.42 12.96
C VAL A 249 -20.79 29.57 11.98
N ASN A 250 -20.41 29.38 10.71
CA ASN A 250 -20.53 30.39 9.65
C ASN A 250 -21.82 30.28 8.84
N SER A 251 -22.63 29.25 9.07
CA SER A 251 -23.84 28.97 8.28
C SER A 251 -24.89 30.09 8.32
N GLY A 252 -24.92 30.90 9.38
CA GLY A 252 -26.01 31.87 9.60
C GLY A 252 -27.37 31.22 9.89
N LEU A 253 -27.44 29.89 10.03
CA LEU A 253 -28.65 29.16 10.39
C LEU A 253 -29.00 29.39 11.87
N ALA A 254 -30.28 29.25 12.20
CA ALA A 254 -30.73 29.39 13.58
C ALA A 254 -30.00 28.38 14.50
N GLY A 255 -29.60 28.84 15.68
CA GLY A 255 -28.86 28.00 16.64
C GLY A 255 -27.37 27.78 16.34
N ALA A 256 -26.82 28.39 15.27
CA ALA A 256 -25.38 28.36 15.00
C ALA A 256 -24.56 28.97 16.15
N PRO A 257 -23.47 28.31 16.62
CA PRO A 257 -22.63 28.80 17.71
C PRO A 257 -21.65 29.89 17.26
N SER A 258 -22.16 31.02 16.74
CA SER A 258 -21.32 32.02 16.08
C SER A 258 -20.46 32.90 17.01
N SER A 259 -20.77 32.98 18.32
CA SER A 259 -19.95 33.72 19.29
C SER A 259 -18.68 32.94 19.69
N GLY A 260 -17.56 33.62 19.97
CA GLY A 260 -16.30 32.94 20.33
C GLY A 260 -16.41 31.99 21.53
N ALA A 261 -17.24 32.31 22.52
CA ALA A 261 -17.52 31.42 23.65
C ALA A 261 -18.27 30.15 23.21
N ASN A 262 -19.28 30.27 22.34
CA ASN A 262 -20.04 29.13 21.85
C ASN A 262 -19.22 28.25 20.89
N GLN A 263 -18.36 28.86 20.05
CA GLN A 263 -17.41 28.14 19.22
C GLN A 263 -16.48 27.27 20.07
N THR A 264 -15.96 27.84 21.16
CA THR A 264 -15.09 27.10 22.10
C THR A 264 -15.82 25.91 22.71
N ILE A 265 -17.09 26.06 23.11
CA ILE A 265 -17.90 24.94 23.64
C ILE A 265 -18.04 23.82 22.61
N LEU A 266 -18.39 24.16 21.36
CA LEU A 266 -18.51 23.20 20.27
C LEU A 266 -17.18 22.47 20.01
N GLN A 267 -16.09 23.22 19.86
CA GLN A 267 -14.76 22.67 19.59
C GLN A 267 -14.26 21.78 20.73
N SER A 268 -14.48 22.17 21.98
CA SER A 268 -14.16 21.32 23.14
C SER A 268 -14.95 20.01 23.10
N TYR A 269 -16.23 20.06 22.73
CA TYR A 269 -17.05 18.87 22.59
C TYR A 269 -16.53 17.95 21.46
N THR A 270 -16.26 18.49 20.27
CA THR A 270 -15.82 17.67 19.13
C THR A 270 -14.42 17.11 19.35
N ARG A 271 -13.50 17.87 19.95
CA ARG A 271 -12.16 17.37 20.35
C ARG A 271 -12.24 16.24 21.37
N ALA A 272 -13.35 16.08 22.09
CA ALA A 272 -13.56 14.97 23.02
C ALA A 272 -14.33 13.78 22.42
N ASN A 273 -15.15 13.99 21.38
CA ASN A 273 -16.17 13.00 20.96
C ASN A 273 -16.19 12.65 19.46
N LEU A 274 -15.61 13.49 18.60
CA LEU A 274 -15.69 13.33 17.15
C LEU A 274 -14.55 12.45 16.62
N THR A 275 -14.91 11.45 15.82
CA THR A 275 -14.00 10.84 14.84
C THR A 275 -14.38 11.31 13.43
N GLY A 276 -13.43 11.91 12.71
CA GLY A 276 -13.68 12.47 11.38
C GLY A 276 -14.07 11.40 10.36
N VAL A 277 -13.19 10.40 10.18
CA VAL A 277 -13.41 9.26 9.29
C VAL A 277 -13.15 7.95 10.05
N VAL A 278 -14.05 6.98 9.92
CA VAL A 278 -13.93 5.62 10.47
C VAL A 278 -13.95 4.63 9.32
N LEU A 279 -12.94 3.77 9.26
CA LEU A 279 -12.79 2.68 8.31
C LEU A 279 -12.74 1.38 9.11
N ASP A 280 -13.75 0.52 9.00
CA ASP A 280 -13.91 -0.68 9.84
C ASP A 280 -14.27 -1.94 9.02
N GLY A 281 -14.02 -3.12 9.57
CA GLY A 281 -14.47 -4.39 9.01
C GLY A 281 -13.72 -4.82 7.77
N HIS A 282 -14.44 -5.49 6.86
CA HIS A 282 -13.88 -5.89 5.57
C HIS A 282 -13.85 -4.69 4.63
N ILE A 283 -12.67 -4.15 4.35
CA ILE A 283 -12.47 -3.13 3.33
C ILE A 283 -11.46 -3.65 2.33
N ASP A 284 -11.85 -3.63 1.06
CA ASP A 284 -11.04 -4.05 -0.07
C ASP A 284 -11.07 -2.99 -1.20
N GLY A 285 -9.98 -2.22 -1.27
CA GLY A 285 -9.75 -1.26 -2.35
C GLY A 285 -10.50 0.07 -2.25
N ILE A 286 -10.64 0.65 -1.05
CA ILE A 286 -11.14 2.03 -0.91
C ILE A 286 -10.00 3.04 -1.01
N ASN A 287 -10.26 4.11 -1.77
CA ASN A 287 -9.38 5.23 -2.01
C ASN A 287 -9.90 6.50 -1.33
N LEU A 288 -9.03 7.14 -0.55
CA LEU A 288 -9.29 8.42 0.10
C LEU A 288 -8.34 9.49 -0.46
N TYR A 289 -8.87 10.63 -0.87
CA TYR A 289 -8.09 11.76 -1.38
C TYR A 289 -8.59 13.11 -0.83
N ASP A 290 -7.70 14.01 -0.43
CA ASP A 290 -8.06 15.35 0.09
C ASP A 290 -9.02 15.26 1.29
N ILE A 291 -8.60 14.54 2.33
CA ILE A 291 -9.39 14.39 3.57
C ILE A 291 -8.92 15.43 4.57
N ARG A 292 -9.85 16.29 5.02
CA ARG A 292 -9.56 17.35 5.99
C ARG A 292 -10.42 17.20 7.22
N VAL A 293 -9.80 17.23 8.40
CA VAL A 293 -10.51 17.13 9.68
C VAL A 293 -9.96 18.16 10.65
N GLU A 294 -10.85 18.93 11.26
CA GLU A 294 -10.51 19.97 12.22
C GLU A 294 -11.26 19.77 13.55
N ASP A 295 -10.57 20.02 14.67
CA ASP A 295 -11.15 20.01 16.02
C ASP A 295 -11.82 18.68 16.40
N ALA A 296 -11.12 17.56 16.19
CA ALA A 296 -11.65 16.21 16.44
C ALA A 296 -10.83 15.47 17.51
N ASN A 297 -11.44 14.45 18.13
CA ASN A 297 -10.69 13.54 18.99
C ASN A 297 -9.75 12.68 18.13
N VAL A 298 -10.29 12.05 17.08
CA VAL A 298 -9.53 11.28 16.09
C VAL A 298 -9.79 11.83 14.70
N GLY A 299 -8.74 12.09 13.93
CA GLY A 299 -8.88 12.50 12.54
C GLY A 299 -9.41 11.35 11.68
N ILE A 300 -8.62 10.29 11.54
CA ILE A 300 -8.95 9.08 10.78
C ILE A 300 -8.68 7.85 11.65
N GLU A 301 -9.67 6.96 11.75
CA GLU A 301 -9.59 5.70 12.47
C GLU A 301 -9.68 4.52 11.50
N CYS A 302 -8.71 3.61 11.56
CA CYS A 302 -8.54 2.49 10.65
C CYS A 302 -8.51 1.16 11.42
N ALA A 303 -9.62 0.44 11.37
CA ALA A 303 -9.81 -0.91 11.88
C ALA A 303 -10.14 -1.87 10.71
N ASN A 304 -9.38 -1.78 9.61
CA ASN A 304 -9.67 -2.46 8.35
C ASN A 304 -8.43 -3.09 7.69
N ARG A 305 -8.65 -3.86 6.61
CA ARG A 305 -7.60 -4.57 5.85
C ARG A 305 -6.86 -3.72 4.81
N TRP A 306 -7.57 -3.14 3.84
CA TRP A 306 -6.94 -2.52 2.68
C TRP A 306 -7.48 -1.13 2.35
N THR A 307 -6.68 -0.09 2.61
CA THR A 307 -7.05 1.31 2.27
C THR A 307 -5.88 2.09 1.68
N GLN A 308 -6.21 3.02 0.78
CA GLN A 308 -5.32 4.04 0.26
C GLN A 308 -5.74 5.40 0.76
N ILE A 309 -4.84 6.11 1.43
CA ILE A 309 -5.13 7.44 1.95
C ILE A 309 -4.05 8.38 1.43
N THR A 310 -4.43 9.28 0.54
CA THR A 310 -3.51 10.27 -0.05
C THR A 310 -4.00 11.69 0.23
N ASN A 311 -3.05 12.61 0.50
CA ASN A 311 -3.31 14.04 0.70
C ASN A 311 -4.29 14.33 1.85
N ILE A 312 -3.80 14.27 3.10
CA ILE A 312 -4.58 14.59 4.30
C ILE A 312 -4.24 15.95 4.90
N SER A 313 -5.20 16.60 5.57
CA SER A 313 -4.94 17.72 6.48
C SER A 313 -5.75 17.56 7.77
N LEU A 314 -5.08 17.14 8.84
CA LEU A 314 -5.71 16.89 10.14
C LEU A 314 -5.22 17.96 11.12
N ASN A 315 -6.09 18.83 11.59
CA ASN A 315 -5.71 19.98 12.42
C ASN A 315 -6.46 19.99 13.76
N ASN A 316 -5.76 20.37 14.82
CA ASN A 316 -6.32 20.45 16.18
C ASN A 316 -6.97 19.13 16.62
N VAL A 317 -6.27 18.02 16.39
CA VAL A 317 -6.72 16.66 16.76
C VAL A 317 -5.95 16.13 17.98
N ASN A 318 -6.56 15.23 18.77
CA ASN A 318 -5.80 14.52 19.82
C ASN A 318 -4.99 13.36 19.23
N THR A 319 -5.59 12.63 18.29
CA THR A 319 -4.91 11.62 17.48
C THR A 319 -5.17 11.91 16.00
N GLY A 320 -4.12 12.03 15.19
CA GLY A 320 -4.26 12.21 13.75
C GLY A 320 -4.85 10.97 13.09
N VAL A 321 -4.04 9.92 12.98
CA VAL A 321 -4.46 8.63 12.40
C VAL A 321 -4.29 7.51 13.41
N TYR A 322 -5.31 6.66 13.59
CA TYR A 322 -5.27 5.52 14.51
C TYR A 322 -5.50 4.19 13.81
N TYR A 323 -4.50 3.32 13.76
CA TYR A 323 -4.60 1.95 13.26
C TYR A 323 -4.71 0.93 14.40
N HIS A 324 -5.75 0.08 14.35
CA HIS A 324 -6.02 -0.94 15.37
C HIS A 324 -6.73 -2.20 14.87
N TYR A 325 -6.55 -2.55 13.59
CA TYR A 325 -7.17 -3.74 12.99
C TYR A 325 -6.70 -5.06 13.60
N ALA A 326 -7.66 -5.85 14.11
CA ALA A 326 -7.38 -7.13 14.78
C ALA A 326 -7.30 -8.37 13.89
N GLY A 327 -7.53 -8.26 12.57
CA GLY A 327 -7.83 -9.40 11.71
C GLY A 327 -6.66 -10.05 10.93
N GLY A 328 -5.40 -9.82 11.28
CA GLY A 328 -4.25 -10.63 10.82
C GLY A 328 -3.27 -9.98 9.81
N LEU A 329 -2.27 -10.76 9.41
CA LEU A 329 -0.98 -10.35 8.80
C LEU A 329 -1.01 -9.82 7.35
N ASN A 330 -2.16 -9.83 6.68
CA ASN A 330 -2.29 -9.46 5.26
C ASN A 330 -3.04 -8.14 5.03
N ALA A 331 -2.99 -7.20 5.98
CA ALA A 331 -3.52 -5.86 5.77
C ALA A 331 -2.48 -4.99 5.03
N GLY A 332 -2.89 -4.34 3.94
CA GLY A 332 -2.06 -3.46 3.13
C GLY A 332 -2.67 -2.06 3.15
N ASN A 333 -2.18 -1.21 4.03
CA ASN A 333 -2.62 0.19 4.13
C ASN A 333 -1.51 1.14 3.66
N SER A 334 -1.91 2.25 3.06
CA SER A 334 -0.99 3.32 2.69
C SER A 334 -1.49 4.69 3.16
N LEU A 335 -0.54 5.53 3.57
CA LEU A 335 -0.77 6.93 3.91
C LEU A 335 0.29 7.81 3.25
N VAL A 336 -0.09 8.58 2.23
CA VAL A 336 0.84 9.31 1.36
C VAL A 336 0.50 10.80 1.27
N GLY A 337 1.42 11.66 1.72
CA GLY A 337 1.32 13.10 1.57
C GLY A 337 0.29 13.77 2.48
N GLY A 338 0.67 14.90 3.08
CA GLY A 338 -0.25 15.71 3.90
C GLY A 338 0.34 16.18 5.22
N THR A 339 -0.53 16.74 6.07
CA THR A 339 -0.15 17.37 7.34
C THR A 339 -1.03 16.88 8.50
N ILE A 340 -0.42 16.67 9.66
CA ILE A 340 -1.11 16.37 10.92
C ILE A 340 -0.63 17.35 11.98
N ASN A 341 -1.51 18.19 12.52
CA ASN A 341 -1.23 19.14 13.59
C ASN A 341 -1.99 18.71 14.85
N VAL A 342 -1.23 18.20 15.83
CA VAL A 342 -1.78 17.58 17.05
C VAL A 342 -1.85 18.60 18.18
N LEU A 343 -2.94 18.54 18.96
CA LEU A 343 -3.11 19.36 20.16
C LEU A 343 -2.06 19.00 21.24
N PRO A 344 -1.63 19.98 22.05
CA PRO A 344 -0.77 19.71 23.20
C PRO A 344 -1.53 18.88 24.25
N GLY A 345 -0.86 17.90 24.85
CA GLY A 345 -1.46 17.10 25.91
C GLY A 345 -0.73 15.78 26.14
N SER A 346 -1.16 15.05 27.17
CA SER A 346 -0.76 13.67 27.41
C SER A 346 -1.61 12.71 26.57
N ASN A 347 -1.02 11.60 26.11
CA ASN A 347 -1.68 10.57 25.29
C ASN A 347 -2.23 11.10 23.95
N THR A 348 -1.53 12.07 23.36
CA THR A 348 -1.82 12.59 22.02
C THR A 348 -0.80 12.08 21.01
N TYR A 349 -1.25 11.78 19.79
CA TYR A 349 -0.45 11.10 18.79
C TYR A 349 -0.64 11.71 17.40
N GLY A 350 0.45 11.84 16.63
CA GLY A 350 0.30 12.12 15.19
C GLY A 350 -0.30 10.90 14.50
N ILE A 351 0.40 9.77 14.60
CA ILE A 351 -0.04 8.46 14.12
C ILE A 351 0.13 7.44 15.26
N LYS A 352 -0.93 6.71 15.56
CA LYS A 352 -0.93 5.65 16.56
C LYS A 352 -1.24 4.31 15.90
N MET A 353 -0.47 3.29 16.23
CA MET A 353 -0.67 1.92 15.75
C MET A 353 -0.54 0.96 16.93
N THR A 354 -1.64 0.29 17.29
CA THR A 354 -1.65 -0.70 18.40
C THR A 354 -1.92 -2.11 17.92
N GLN A 355 -2.43 -2.24 16.70
CA GLN A 355 -2.58 -3.51 16.01
C GLN A 355 -2.79 -3.20 14.54
N VAL A 356 -1.86 -3.60 13.69
CA VAL A 356 -2.00 -3.35 12.26
C VAL A 356 -1.19 -4.40 11.52
N GLY A 357 -1.65 -4.79 10.33
CA GLY A 357 -0.81 -5.50 9.38
C GLY A 357 0.31 -4.60 8.86
N GLN A 358 0.41 -4.44 7.56
CA GLN A 358 1.43 -3.62 6.93
C GLN A 358 0.90 -2.21 6.64
N VAL A 359 1.69 -1.20 7.01
CA VAL A 359 1.41 0.18 6.64
C VAL A 359 2.66 0.81 6.05
N LEU A 360 2.53 1.34 4.84
CA LEU A 360 3.53 2.25 4.27
C LEU A 360 3.07 3.69 4.51
N ILE A 361 3.96 4.54 5.00
CA ILE A 361 3.70 5.96 5.23
C ILE A 361 4.79 6.79 4.58
N GLN A 362 4.38 7.74 3.75
CA GLN A 362 5.30 8.58 2.99
C GLN A 362 4.90 10.05 3.00
N GLY A 363 5.86 10.96 3.21
CA GLY A 363 5.66 12.39 2.93
C GLY A 363 4.68 13.11 3.86
N ILE A 364 4.50 12.63 5.10
CA ILE A 364 3.63 13.28 6.09
C ILE A 364 4.44 14.24 6.96
N THR A 365 3.91 15.45 7.14
CA THR A 365 4.41 16.43 8.11
C THR A 365 3.58 16.39 9.39
N ILE A 366 4.21 16.13 10.53
CA ILE A 366 3.57 16.10 11.85
C ILE A 366 4.05 17.30 12.66
N GLY A 367 3.12 18.18 13.01
CA GLY A 367 3.31 19.38 13.82
C GLY A 367 2.52 19.36 15.13
N GLY A 368 2.56 20.48 15.85
CA GLY A 368 2.08 20.57 17.23
C GLY A 368 3.05 19.95 18.24
N THR A 369 2.55 19.52 19.39
CA THR A 369 3.36 18.90 20.45
C THR A 369 2.69 17.62 20.98
N PRO A 370 2.56 16.58 20.13
CA PRO A 370 2.02 15.30 20.55
C PRO A 370 2.90 14.65 21.65
N THR A 371 2.35 13.70 22.39
CA THR A 371 3.18 12.81 23.22
C THR A 371 4.20 12.08 22.35
N ASN A 372 3.73 11.39 21.30
CA ASN A 372 4.58 10.85 20.24
C ASN A 372 4.07 11.27 18.86
N SER A 373 4.96 11.69 17.96
CA SER A 373 4.53 11.94 16.57
C SER A 373 4.08 10.63 15.90
N VAL A 374 4.80 9.53 16.14
CA VAL A 374 4.41 8.17 15.76
C VAL A 374 4.59 7.24 16.95
N TYR A 375 3.55 6.47 17.27
CA TYR A 375 3.57 5.40 18.28
C TYR A 375 3.22 4.07 17.62
N PHE A 376 4.09 3.08 17.72
CA PHE A 376 3.93 1.76 17.13
C PHE A 376 4.11 0.66 18.19
N ASP A 377 3.06 -0.13 18.38
CA ASP A 377 3.05 -1.29 19.28
C ASP A 377 2.36 -2.47 18.59
N SER A 378 3.05 -3.12 17.64
CA SER A 378 2.53 -4.28 16.90
C SER A 378 3.62 -5.34 16.76
N GLY A 379 3.38 -6.55 17.27
CA GLY A 379 4.42 -7.56 17.52
C GLY A 379 4.84 -8.42 16.32
N THR A 380 4.02 -8.52 15.28
CA THR A 380 4.27 -9.35 14.10
C THR A 380 4.48 -8.55 12.81
N GLU A 381 4.47 -7.23 12.91
CA GLU A 381 4.29 -6.36 11.74
C GLU A 381 5.37 -5.28 11.60
N THR A 382 5.35 -4.58 10.46
CA THR A 382 6.37 -3.63 10.06
C THR A 382 5.83 -2.21 9.99
N LEU A 383 6.50 -1.29 10.68
CA LEU A 383 6.39 0.14 10.47
C LEU A 383 7.30 0.58 9.31
N ASN A 384 6.78 1.17 8.25
CA ASN A 384 7.59 1.69 7.14
C ASN A 384 7.34 3.19 6.92
N LEU A 385 8.28 4.02 7.41
CA LEU A 385 8.23 5.48 7.34
C LEU A 385 9.29 5.99 6.35
N MET A 386 8.88 6.82 5.40
CA MET A 386 9.81 7.48 4.47
C MET A 386 9.44 8.94 4.28
N LYS A 387 10.44 9.83 4.17
CA LYS A 387 10.23 11.25 3.87
C LYS A 387 9.26 11.94 4.86
N MET A 388 9.29 11.54 6.11
CA MET A 388 8.48 12.16 7.17
C MET A 388 9.11 13.46 7.62
N THR A 389 8.30 14.42 8.09
CA THR A 389 8.79 15.64 8.75
C THR A 389 8.17 15.75 10.14
N PHE A 390 8.99 15.78 11.19
CA PHE A 390 8.55 15.87 12.58
C PHE A 390 8.95 17.21 13.18
N ASN A 391 7.97 18.03 13.58
CA ASN A 391 8.21 19.39 14.06
C ASN A 391 8.08 19.57 15.58
N GLY A 392 7.60 18.57 16.33
CA GLY A 392 7.52 18.64 17.79
C GLY A 392 6.97 17.37 18.45
N TRP A 393 7.35 17.13 19.71
CA TRP A 393 6.89 16.02 20.56
C TRP A 393 7.27 16.29 22.03
N THR A 394 6.67 15.57 22.99
CA THR A 394 7.02 15.67 24.42
C THR A 394 7.73 14.44 24.99
N ASP A 395 7.47 13.23 24.48
CA ASP A 395 8.19 12.00 24.86
C ASP A 395 9.24 11.64 23.80
N SER A 396 8.79 11.23 22.61
CA SER A 396 9.68 10.98 21.47
C SER A 396 8.98 11.19 20.14
N ALA A 397 9.71 11.55 19.08
CA ALA A 397 9.10 11.72 17.77
C ALA A 397 8.56 10.37 17.27
N VAL A 398 9.38 9.32 17.25
CA VAL A 398 8.98 7.96 16.88
C VAL A 398 9.24 7.01 18.04
N LYS A 399 8.20 6.32 18.50
CA LYS A 399 8.28 5.29 19.55
C LYS A 399 7.84 3.94 19.01
N VAL A 400 8.73 2.95 19.09
CA VAL A 400 8.51 1.59 18.59
C VAL A 400 8.67 0.63 19.78
N ILE A 401 7.59 -0.09 20.09
CA ILE A 401 7.51 -0.98 21.25
C ILE A 401 7.90 -2.42 20.91
N GLN A 402 7.58 -2.89 19.72
CA GLN A 402 7.88 -4.25 19.24
C GLN A 402 7.77 -4.28 17.71
N GLY A 403 8.03 -5.44 17.09
CA GLY A 403 7.96 -5.60 15.64
C GLY A 403 9.21 -5.12 14.91
N THR A 404 9.06 -4.67 13.68
CA THR A 404 10.16 -4.16 12.83
C THR A 404 9.89 -2.74 12.36
N ALA A 405 10.93 -1.92 12.19
CA ALA A 405 10.78 -0.53 11.71
C ALA A 405 11.76 -0.16 10.59
N LEU A 406 11.29 0.50 9.53
CA LEU A 406 12.11 1.32 8.64
C LEU A 406 11.74 2.78 8.84
N ILE A 407 12.76 3.62 9.04
CA ILE A 407 12.62 5.06 9.22
C ILE A 407 13.67 5.71 8.33
N GLU A 408 13.23 6.19 7.17
CA GLU A 408 14.14 6.57 6.08
C GLU A 408 13.92 8.00 5.59
N ALA A 409 15.03 8.68 5.26
CA ALA A 409 15.04 10.01 4.63
C ALA A 409 14.10 11.04 5.30
N SER A 410 13.92 10.94 6.61
CA SER A 410 12.98 11.77 7.37
C SER A 410 13.71 12.90 8.10
N SER A 411 13.00 13.99 8.37
CA SER A 411 13.52 15.19 9.03
C SER A 411 12.95 15.35 10.43
N PHE A 412 13.82 15.50 11.42
CA PHE A 412 13.49 15.72 12.82
C PHE A 412 13.92 17.15 13.21
N ASN A 413 12.92 18.03 13.35
CA ASN A 413 13.12 19.48 13.42
C ASN A 413 13.03 20.07 14.85
N ALA A 414 12.92 19.22 15.87
CA ALA A 414 12.89 19.60 17.28
C ALA A 414 13.89 18.78 18.09
N GLY A 415 14.30 19.29 19.26
CA GLY A 415 15.16 18.56 20.20
C GLY A 415 14.39 17.52 21.03
N GLY A 416 15.11 16.80 21.91
CA GLY A 416 14.56 15.71 22.72
C GLY A 416 14.86 14.34 22.12
N THR A 417 14.15 13.30 22.56
CA THR A 417 14.34 11.94 22.03
C THR A 417 13.71 11.83 20.64
N HIS A 418 14.52 11.68 19.59
CA HIS A 418 13.98 11.58 18.23
C HIS A 418 13.34 10.21 17.99
N ILE A 419 14.04 9.14 18.35
CA ILE A 419 13.58 7.76 18.13
C ILE A 419 13.79 6.95 19.41
N SER A 420 12.79 6.17 19.82
CA SER A 420 12.86 5.24 20.95
C SER A 420 12.42 3.84 20.50
N LEU A 421 13.31 2.87 20.65
CA LEU A 421 13.11 1.45 20.36
C LEU A 421 13.17 0.67 21.67
N ASP A 422 12.09 -0.02 22.02
CA ASP A 422 12.03 -0.96 23.16
C ASP A 422 12.85 -2.23 22.86
N SER A 423 13.25 -2.97 23.91
CA SER A 423 14.04 -4.20 23.75
C SER A 423 13.31 -5.34 23.03
N ARG A 424 11.99 -5.23 22.86
CA ARG A 424 11.16 -6.17 22.07
C ARG A 424 11.17 -5.88 20.56
N VAL A 425 11.81 -4.80 20.10
CA VAL A 425 11.99 -4.53 18.66
C VAL A 425 12.89 -5.60 18.05
N LYS A 426 12.41 -6.27 17.00
CA LYS A 426 13.11 -7.37 16.32
C LYS A 426 14.25 -6.85 15.45
N SER A 427 13.95 -5.85 14.62
CA SER A 427 14.92 -5.24 13.70
C SER A 427 14.52 -3.80 13.35
N ALA A 428 15.50 -2.97 13.01
CA ALA A 428 15.24 -1.61 12.57
C ALA A 428 16.27 -1.10 11.55
N SER A 429 15.82 -0.33 10.56
CA SER A 429 16.67 0.42 9.63
C SER A 429 16.37 1.91 9.76
N ILE A 430 17.32 2.69 10.29
CA ILE A 430 17.22 4.14 10.51
C ILE A 430 18.20 4.84 9.56
N LEU A 431 17.75 5.16 8.35
CA LEU A 431 18.65 5.48 7.23
C LEU A 431 18.42 6.89 6.64
N GLY A 432 19.49 7.66 6.44
CA GLY A 432 19.49 8.97 5.77
C GLY A 432 18.62 10.04 6.40
N ASN A 433 18.32 9.93 7.69
CA ASN A 433 17.52 10.90 8.42
C ASN A 433 18.32 12.16 8.75
N ALA A 434 17.67 13.31 8.73
CA ALA A 434 18.22 14.61 9.10
C ALA A 434 17.70 15.04 10.47
N PHE A 435 18.59 15.57 11.33
CA PHE A 435 18.26 15.97 12.70
C PHE A 435 18.68 17.41 12.96
N THR A 436 17.85 18.13 13.70
CA THR A 436 18.24 19.41 14.30
C THR A 436 19.12 19.14 15.52
N GLY A 437 20.42 19.35 15.38
CA GLY A 437 21.41 18.99 16.39
C GLY A 437 21.80 17.51 16.34
N SER A 438 22.38 17.00 17.43
CA SER A 438 22.84 15.61 17.48
C SER A 438 21.67 14.62 17.57
N PRO A 439 21.70 13.49 16.85
CA PRO A 439 20.65 12.49 16.92
C PRO A 439 20.59 11.83 18.32
N SER A 440 19.49 12.05 19.04
CA SER A 440 19.09 11.24 20.21
C SER A 440 18.22 10.05 19.80
N ILE A 441 18.80 8.85 19.79
CA ILE A 441 18.13 7.57 19.49
C ILE A 441 18.34 6.63 20.68
N VAL A 442 17.26 6.18 21.32
CA VAL A 442 17.28 5.27 22.47
C VAL A 442 16.92 3.87 21.99
N TYR A 443 17.80 2.89 22.17
CA TYR A 443 17.57 1.51 21.73
C TYR A 443 18.41 0.52 22.54
N ALA A 444 17.98 -0.74 22.58
CA ALA A 444 18.83 -1.85 23.02
C ALA A 444 19.70 -2.31 21.83
N PRO A 445 21.03 -2.30 21.92
CA PRO A 445 21.89 -2.71 20.81
C PRO A 445 21.58 -4.13 20.33
N SER A 446 21.43 -4.28 19.01
CA SER A 446 21.14 -5.55 18.33
C SER A 446 21.81 -5.54 16.97
N PRO A 447 22.37 -6.67 16.49
CA PRO A 447 22.94 -6.78 15.15
C PRO A 447 21.91 -6.59 14.02
N GLN A 448 20.62 -6.57 14.36
CA GLN A 448 19.52 -6.30 13.41
C GLN A 448 19.04 -4.85 13.43
N ILE A 449 19.77 -3.94 14.10
CA ILE A 449 19.51 -2.50 14.10
C ILE A 449 20.60 -1.79 13.31
N TYR A 450 20.21 -1.12 12.23
CA TYR A 450 21.11 -0.38 11.34
C TYR A 450 20.81 1.12 11.46
N ILE A 451 21.86 1.91 11.71
CA ILE A 451 21.75 3.37 11.84
C ILE A 451 22.82 4.01 10.97
N ASP A 452 22.40 4.77 9.97
CA ASP A 452 23.27 5.58 9.13
C ASP A 452 22.52 6.84 8.69
N HIS A 453 23.09 8.01 8.84
CA HIS A 453 22.41 9.27 8.51
C HIS A 453 22.94 9.90 7.21
N THR A 454 23.76 9.16 6.46
CA THR A 454 24.19 9.57 5.12
C THR A 454 22.98 9.76 4.22
N PRO A 455 22.81 10.93 3.58
CA PRO A 455 21.65 11.19 2.73
C PRO A 455 21.48 10.14 1.63
N LEU A 456 20.27 9.57 1.51
CA LEU A 456 19.97 8.50 0.55
C LEU A 456 19.72 8.99 -0.89
N GLY A 457 19.50 10.31 -1.06
CA GLY A 457 19.16 10.92 -2.35
C GLY A 457 17.74 10.62 -2.84
N ILE A 458 16.84 10.21 -1.94
CA ILE A 458 15.42 9.97 -2.26
C ILE A 458 14.74 11.32 -2.57
N PRO A 459 14.05 11.47 -3.72
CA PRO A 459 13.35 12.70 -4.08
C PRO A 459 12.05 12.86 -3.27
N ASP A 460 11.52 14.07 -3.23
CA ASP A 460 10.19 14.33 -2.67
C ASP A 460 9.08 13.75 -3.57
N LEU A 461 7.88 13.59 -3.00
CA LEU A 461 6.70 13.23 -3.76
C LEU A 461 6.46 14.25 -4.89
N PRO A 462 5.98 13.84 -6.08
CA PRO A 462 5.55 14.76 -7.11
C PRO A 462 4.53 15.76 -6.54
N SER A 463 4.74 17.06 -6.75
CA SER A 463 3.88 18.10 -6.14
C SER A 463 2.40 17.93 -6.45
N ILE A 464 2.07 17.37 -7.62
CA ILE A 464 0.70 17.08 -8.03
C ILE A 464 -0.01 16.08 -7.11
N ALA A 465 0.72 15.23 -6.37
CA ALA A 465 0.14 14.28 -5.41
C ALA A 465 -0.68 14.99 -4.32
N THR A 466 -0.27 16.19 -3.90
CA THR A 466 -0.97 16.99 -2.87
C THR A 466 -1.58 18.29 -3.41
N ALA A 467 -1.29 18.66 -4.66
CA ALA A 467 -1.81 19.86 -5.32
C ALA A 467 -2.86 19.56 -6.40
N TYR A 468 -3.30 18.31 -6.56
CA TYR A 468 -4.31 17.97 -7.55
C TYR A 468 -5.61 18.72 -7.29
N THR A 469 -6.21 19.23 -8.37
CA THR A 469 -7.54 19.85 -8.32
C THR A 469 -8.49 19.03 -9.16
N MET A 470 -9.52 18.53 -8.48
CA MET A 470 -10.62 17.76 -9.06
C MET A 470 -11.26 18.45 -10.25
N LEU A 471 -11.75 17.68 -11.20
CA LEU A 471 -12.43 18.16 -12.38
C LEU A 471 -13.72 18.86 -11.99
N LYS A 472 -13.87 20.09 -12.51
CA LYS A 472 -15.10 20.85 -12.36
C LYS A 472 -16.15 20.36 -13.35
N GLU A 473 -17.41 20.65 -13.03
CA GLU A 473 -18.52 20.47 -13.93
C GLU A 473 -18.38 21.32 -15.21
N ARG A 474 -18.88 20.81 -16.34
CA ARG A 474 -18.83 21.47 -17.66
C ARG A 474 -20.22 21.87 -18.14
N LYS A 475 -20.27 22.86 -19.03
CA LYS A 475 -21.47 23.30 -19.76
C LYS A 475 -21.23 23.24 -21.27
N PRO A 476 -22.27 22.97 -22.08
CA PRO A 476 -22.22 23.23 -23.52
C PRO A 476 -22.09 24.74 -23.80
N ALA A 477 -21.78 25.11 -25.04
CA ALA A 477 -21.53 26.50 -25.43
C ALA A 477 -22.74 27.44 -25.19
N ASN A 478 -23.96 26.91 -25.33
CA ASN A 478 -25.19 27.62 -25.00
C ASN A 478 -26.04 26.82 -23.99
N PRO A 479 -25.86 27.03 -22.67
CA PRO A 479 -26.48 26.19 -21.63
C PRO A 479 -28.01 26.32 -21.52
N ASN A 480 -28.61 27.31 -22.17
CA ASN A 480 -30.07 27.52 -22.15
C ASN A 480 -30.79 26.79 -23.29
N ASN A 481 -30.05 26.29 -24.28
CA ASN A 481 -30.62 25.52 -25.38
C ASN A 481 -30.77 24.05 -24.96
N PHE A 482 -31.99 23.52 -25.04
CA PHE A 482 -32.32 22.15 -24.65
C PHE A 482 -33.12 21.42 -25.72
N TYR A 483 -32.74 20.18 -26.01
CA TYR A 483 -33.33 19.37 -27.07
C TYR A 483 -33.56 17.94 -26.58
N ASN A 484 -34.82 17.54 -26.42
CA ASN A 484 -35.15 16.16 -26.06
C ASN A 484 -35.24 15.30 -27.33
N ILE A 485 -34.54 14.17 -27.38
CA ILE A 485 -34.53 13.29 -28.57
C ILE A 485 -35.92 12.79 -28.98
N THR A 486 -36.88 12.71 -28.05
CA THR A 486 -38.24 12.22 -28.36
C THR A 486 -39.03 13.23 -29.20
N THR A 487 -38.75 14.54 -29.10
CA THR A 487 -39.36 15.56 -29.97
C THR A 487 -38.83 15.50 -31.40
N TYR A 488 -37.71 14.80 -31.61
CA TYR A 488 -37.11 14.53 -32.92
C TYR A 488 -37.46 13.13 -33.45
N GLY A 489 -38.40 12.42 -32.81
CA GLY A 489 -38.93 11.13 -33.28
C GLY A 489 -38.21 9.90 -32.75
N ALA A 490 -37.37 10.04 -31.71
CA ALA A 490 -36.77 8.87 -31.06
C ALA A 490 -37.83 8.07 -30.29
N VAL A 491 -37.76 6.74 -30.38
CA VAL A 491 -38.68 5.79 -29.72
C VAL A 491 -37.86 4.76 -28.95
N SER A 492 -38.22 4.55 -27.69
CA SER A 492 -37.56 3.55 -26.85
C SER A 492 -38.02 2.12 -27.16
N GLY A 493 -37.10 1.15 -27.12
CA GLY A 493 -37.39 -0.28 -27.32
C GLY A 493 -36.16 -1.17 -27.21
N ILE A 494 -36.38 -2.47 -26.94
CA ILE A 494 -35.32 -3.47 -26.66
C ILE A 494 -35.17 -4.57 -27.72
N SER A 495 -36.11 -4.69 -28.67
CA SER A 495 -36.09 -5.74 -29.71
C SER A 495 -35.30 -5.30 -30.95
N SER A 496 -34.79 -6.26 -31.73
CA SER A 496 -34.16 -5.99 -33.04
C SER A 496 -35.13 -5.39 -34.08
N SER A 497 -36.43 -5.49 -33.81
CA SER A 497 -37.53 -4.85 -34.54
C SER A 497 -37.88 -3.44 -34.06
N SER A 498 -37.22 -2.92 -33.02
CA SER A 498 -37.42 -1.55 -32.53
C SER A 498 -36.99 -0.51 -33.58
N THR A 499 -37.41 0.74 -33.39
CA THR A 499 -37.05 1.85 -34.29
C THR A 499 -35.57 2.18 -34.14
N ASP A 500 -34.88 2.33 -35.27
CA ASP A 500 -33.51 2.85 -35.27
C ASP A 500 -33.51 4.35 -35.00
N ASN A 501 -32.91 4.75 -33.87
CA ASN A 501 -32.93 6.13 -33.38
C ASN A 501 -31.78 6.99 -33.92
N THR A 502 -30.91 6.45 -34.79
CA THR A 502 -29.75 7.21 -35.32
C THR A 502 -30.15 8.57 -35.89
N THR A 503 -31.13 8.61 -36.79
CA THR A 503 -31.55 9.85 -37.45
C THR A 503 -32.18 10.83 -36.47
N ALA A 504 -33.05 10.37 -35.56
CA ALA A 504 -33.71 11.22 -34.58
C ALA A 504 -32.70 11.91 -33.64
N ILE A 505 -31.77 11.12 -33.08
CA ILE A 505 -30.74 11.63 -32.17
C ILE A 505 -29.79 12.58 -32.92
N GLN A 506 -29.37 12.22 -34.13
CA GLN A 506 -28.48 13.09 -34.92
C GLN A 506 -29.17 14.41 -35.33
N ASN A 507 -30.47 14.39 -35.61
CA ASN A 507 -31.22 15.62 -35.91
C ASN A 507 -31.29 16.55 -34.70
N ALA A 508 -31.46 16.02 -33.48
CA ALA A 508 -31.41 16.82 -32.26
C ALA A 508 -30.01 17.44 -32.04
N LEU A 509 -28.94 16.66 -32.24
CA LEU A 509 -27.55 17.14 -32.20
C LEU A 509 -27.28 18.23 -33.23
N ASN A 510 -27.76 18.07 -34.45
CA ASN A 510 -27.61 19.05 -35.52
C ASN A 510 -28.39 20.35 -35.23
N ALA A 511 -29.59 20.24 -34.65
CA ALA A 511 -30.38 21.40 -34.24
C ALA A 511 -29.68 22.20 -33.14
N ALA A 512 -29.14 21.52 -32.13
CA ALA A 512 -28.33 22.14 -31.08
C ALA A 512 -27.10 22.87 -31.65
N SER A 513 -26.39 22.22 -32.57
CA SER A 513 -25.23 22.83 -33.25
C SER A 513 -25.63 24.07 -34.06
N SER A 514 -26.73 24.01 -34.80
CA SER A 514 -27.21 25.13 -35.62
C SER A 514 -27.63 26.33 -34.77
N ALA A 515 -28.02 26.10 -33.51
CA ALA A 515 -28.35 27.13 -32.53
C ALA A 515 -27.13 27.61 -31.70
N GLY A 516 -25.92 27.21 -32.08
CA GLY A 516 -24.67 27.63 -31.42
C GLY A 516 -24.26 26.80 -30.20
N GLY A 517 -24.85 25.63 -30.01
CA GLY A 517 -24.59 24.72 -28.88
C GLY A 517 -25.87 24.44 -28.06
N GLY A 518 -25.75 23.53 -27.10
CA GLY A 518 -26.86 23.16 -26.22
C GLY A 518 -26.73 21.76 -25.62
N THR A 519 -27.68 21.42 -24.75
CA THR A 519 -27.82 20.07 -24.20
C THR A 519 -28.84 19.29 -25.03
N VAL A 520 -28.41 18.19 -25.63
CA VAL A 520 -29.29 17.17 -26.19
C VAL A 520 -29.50 16.09 -25.16
N PHE A 521 -30.75 15.89 -24.75
CA PHE A 521 -31.10 15.03 -23.64
C PHE A 521 -31.69 13.71 -24.09
N VAL A 522 -31.18 12.63 -23.49
CA VAL A 522 -31.61 11.24 -23.67
C VAL A 522 -32.36 10.81 -22.41
N PRO A 523 -33.70 10.68 -22.44
CA PRO A 523 -34.47 10.23 -21.28
C PRO A 523 -34.10 8.81 -20.84
N ALA A 524 -34.54 8.42 -19.65
CA ALA A 524 -34.49 7.03 -19.22
C ALA A 524 -35.20 6.13 -20.24
N GLY A 525 -34.59 5.01 -20.57
CA GLY A 525 -35.08 4.09 -21.59
C GLY A 525 -33.96 3.45 -22.40
N TYR A 526 -34.39 2.52 -23.26
CA TYR A 526 -33.53 1.78 -24.17
C TYR A 526 -33.64 2.36 -25.57
N TRP A 527 -32.53 2.85 -26.12
CA TRP A 527 -32.51 3.56 -27.40
C TRP A 527 -31.63 2.81 -28.39
N MET A 528 -32.24 2.04 -29.29
CA MET A 528 -31.48 1.34 -30.33
C MET A 528 -30.91 2.32 -31.35
N VAL A 529 -29.61 2.18 -31.65
CA VAL A 529 -28.90 2.99 -32.63
C VAL A 529 -28.06 2.07 -33.52
N LYS A 530 -28.42 1.95 -34.80
CA LYS A 530 -27.72 1.07 -35.75
C LYS A 530 -26.58 1.78 -36.49
N GLY A 531 -26.68 3.09 -36.66
CA GLY A 531 -25.64 3.94 -37.24
C GLY A 531 -24.73 4.61 -36.21
N GLN A 532 -24.02 5.65 -36.66
CA GLN A 532 -23.07 6.43 -35.86
C GLN A 532 -23.65 7.78 -35.47
N LEU A 533 -23.15 8.34 -34.37
CA LEU A 533 -23.50 9.67 -33.88
C LEU A 533 -22.27 10.58 -33.86
N THR A 534 -22.43 11.82 -34.29
CA THR A 534 -21.42 12.88 -34.14
C THR A 534 -21.98 13.95 -33.24
N ILE A 535 -21.33 14.18 -32.10
CA ILE A 535 -21.64 15.27 -31.17
C ILE A 535 -20.87 16.52 -31.66
N PRO A 536 -21.57 17.56 -32.13
CA PRO A 536 -20.92 18.74 -32.69
C PRO A 536 -20.22 19.60 -31.62
N THR A 537 -19.33 20.48 -32.06
CA THR A 537 -18.68 21.46 -31.18
C THR A 537 -19.70 22.29 -30.42
N GLY A 538 -19.47 22.47 -29.11
CA GLY A 538 -20.32 23.25 -28.22
C GLY A 538 -21.59 22.52 -27.76
N VAL A 539 -21.80 21.25 -28.14
CA VAL A 539 -22.97 20.45 -27.78
C VAL A 539 -22.61 19.38 -26.74
N GLU A 540 -23.53 19.11 -25.82
CA GLU A 540 -23.46 17.98 -24.88
C GLU A 540 -24.59 16.99 -25.16
N LEU A 541 -24.28 15.69 -25.26
CA LEU A 541 -25.27 14.62 -25.21
C LEU A 541 -25.35 14.11 -23.76
N ARG A 542 -26.51 14.25 -23.12
CA ARG A 542 -26.68 14.01 -21.67
C ARG A 542 -27.83 13.04 -21.38
N GLY A 543 -27.59 12.07 -20.51
CA GLY A 543 -28.60 11.17 -19.96
C GLY A 543 -29.00 11.54 -18.52
N VAL A 544 -29.71 10.63 -17.84
CA VAL A 544 -30.25 10.86 -16.49
C VAL A 544 -29.28 10.59 -15.34
N ALA A 545 -28.15 9.91 -15.59
CA ALA A 545 -27.19 9.61 -14.52
C ALA A 545 -26.35 10.85 -14.16
N GLU A 546 -26.23 11.14 -12.86
CA GLU A 546 -25.55 12.32 -12.32
C GLU A 546 -24.27 11.99 -11.51
N ALA A 547 -23.93 10.70 -11.45
CA ALA A 547 -22.70 10.14 -10.89
C ALA A 547 -22.42 8.77 -11.53
N ALA A 548 -21.21 8.24 -11.30
CA ALA A 548 -20.81 6.91 -11.75
C ALA A 548 -21.81 5.85 -11.26
N SER A 549 -22.19 4.94 -12.16
CA SER A 549 -23.21 3.92 -11.90
C SER A 549 -22.75 2.54 -12.39
N MET A 550 -23.08 1.50 -11.62
CA MET A 550 -22.68 0.09 -11.76
C MET A 550 -23.87 -0.86 -11.65
N GLY A 551 -23.78 -2.09 -12.15
CA GLY A 551 -24.77 -3.16 -11.92
C GLY A 551 -26.25 -3.01 -12.35
N ASP A 552 -26.72 -1.85 -12.88
CA ASP A 552 -28.17 -1.64 -13.09
C ASP A 552 -28.55 -1.22 -14.53
N ASN A 553 -29.58 -1.89 -15.07
CA ASN A 553 -30.11 -1.77 -16.44
C ASN A 553 -31.12 -0.62 -16.63
N ARG A 554 -31.42 0.17 -15.60
CA ARG A 554 -32.22 1.40 -15.65
C ARG A 554 -31.37 2.63 -16.03
N GLY A 555 -32.03 3.70 -16.47
CA GLY A 555 -31.42 4.96 -16.93
C GLY A 555 -31.39 5.12 -18.45
N SER A 556 -30.52 6.00 -18.95
CA SER A 556 -30.40 6.33 -20.38
C SER A 556 -29.40 5.39 -21.07
N THR A 557 -29.90 4.38 -21.79
CA THR A 557 -29.03 3.37 -22.43
C THR A 557 -29.12 3.39 -23.95
N LEU A 558 -27.99 3.59 -24.62
CA LEU A 558 -27.85 3.47 -26.07
C LEU A 558 -27.43 2.05 -26.43
N PHE A 559 -28.28 1.33 -27.18
CA PHE A 559 -28.00 -0.02 -27.67
C PHE A 559 -27.32 0.10 -29.04
N SER A 560 -26.00 -0.14 -29.07
CA SER A 560 -25.21 0.00 -30.29
C SER A 560 -25.12 -1.31 -31.07
N TYR A 561 -25.38 -1.22 -32.38
CA TYR A 561 -25.17 -2.31 -33.35
C TYR A 561 -24.19 -1.91 -34.46
N ALA A 562 -23.59 -0.72 -34.35
CA ALA A 562 -22.78 -0.12 -35.39
C ALA A 562 -21.49 -0.91 -35.66
N ASN A 563 -21.23 -1.24 -36.93
CA ASN A 563 -19.98 -1.85 -37.39
C ASN A 563 -19.58 -3.16 -36.66
N LYS A 564 -20.55 -4.02 -36.36
CA LYS A 564 -20.32 -5.36 -35.82
C LYS A 564 -19.27 -6.14 -36.63
N ASN A 565 -18.38 -6.84 -35.92
CA ASN A 565 -17.27 -7.63 -36.46
C ASN A 565 -16.25 -6.81 -37.25
N ASN A 566 -16.17 -5.49 -37.02
CA ASN A 566 -15.21 -4.61 -37.65
C ASN A 566 -14.51 -3.72 -36.60
N ALA A 567 -13.51 -4.28 -35.91
CA ALA A 567 -12.75 -3.58 -34.86
C ALA A 567 -12.03 -2.29 -35.34
N GLY A 568 -11.73 -2.17 -36.63
CA GLY A 568 -11.13 -0.98 -37.25
C GLY A 568 -12.14 -0.05 -37.93
N GLY A 569 -13.44 -0.32 -37.78
CA GLY A 569 -14.51 0.47 -38.39
C GLY A 569 -14.71 1.84 -37.75
N THR A 570 -15.67 2.61 -38.28
CA THR A 570 -16.02 3.92 -37.72
C THR A 570 -16.56 3.77 -36.28
N PRO A 571 -16.03 4.53 -35.31
CA PRO A 571 -16.53 4.54 -33.94
C PRO A 571 -18.02 4.86 -33.82
N PHE A 572 -18.66 4.38 -32.76
CA PHE A 572 -20.10 4.58 -32.57
C PHE A 572 -20.45 6.06 -32.31
N ILE A 573 -19.77 6.71 -31.38
CA ILE A 573 -19.93 8.14 -31.06
C ILE A 573 -18.62 8.87 -31.36
N THR A 574 -18.70 10.00 -32.08
CA THR A 574 -17.57 10.91 -32.30
C THR A 574 -17.82 12.25 -31.62
N LEU A 575 -16.91 12.69 -30.74
CA LEU A 575 -16.95 13.99 -30.06
C LEU A 575 -16.06 14.99 -30.81
N ASN A 576 -16.64 16.03 -31.40
CA ASN A 576 -15.85 17.14 -31.95
C ASN A 576 -15.27 18.01 -30.82
N ALA A 577 -14.34 18.91 -31.15
CA ALA A 577 -13.72 19.81 -30.18
C ALA A 577 -14.77 20.53 -29.31
N ALA A 578 -14.48 20.70 -28.01
CA ALA A 578 -15.36 21.34 -27.04
C ALA A 578 -16.80 20.77 -27.01
N SER A 579 -16.94 19.44 -27.05
CA SER A 579 -18.20 18.74 -26.90
C SER A 579 -18.17 17.73 -25.75
N GLY A 580 -19.36 17.35 -25.28
CA GLY A 580 -19.54 16.56 -24.06
C GLY A 580 -20.40 15.33 -24.23
N LEU A 581 -20.09 14.30 -23.44
CA LEU A 581 -20.95 13.14 -23.21
C LEU A 581 -21.12 12.91 -21.71
N ARG A 582 -22.37 12.82 -21.23
CA ARG A 582 -22.65 12.70 -19.79
C ARG A 582 -23.78 11.72 -19.47
N GLY A 583 -23.62 10.92 -18.42
CA GLY A 583 -24.73 10.22 -17.77
C GLY A 583 -25.43 9.18 -18.65
N ILE A 584 -24.71 8.62 -19.62
CA ILE A 584 -25.22 7.68 -20.63
C ILE A 584 -24.51 6.35 -20.49
N MET A 585 -25.27 5.28 -20.62
CA MET A 585 -24.73 3.94 -20.81
C MET A 585 -24.73 3.57 -22.29
N VAL A 586 -23.62 3.01 -22.78
CA VAL A 586 -23.54 2.35 -24.08
C VAL A 586 -23.50 0.84 -23.84
N TYR A 587 -24.44 0.12 -24.45
CA TYR A 587 -24.54 -1.34 -24.34
C TYR A 587 -24.41 -1.97 -25.73
N TYR A 588 -23.62 -3.04 -25.83
CA TYR A 588 -23.46 -3.86 -27.04
C TYR A 588 -24.15 -5.23 -26.87
N PRO A 589 -25.43 -5.37 -27.27
CA PRO A 589 -26.23 -6.56 -26.93
C PRO A 589 -25.67 -7.86 -27.50
N GLU A 590 -25.22 -7.83 -28.76
CA GLU A 590 -24.77 -9.03 -29.47
C GLU A 590 -23.40 -9.52 -29.01
N MET A 591 -22.65 -8.66 -28.32
CA MET A 591 -21.39 -9.02 -27.68
C MET A 591 -21.62 -9.77 -26.36
N GLY A 592 -22.69 -9.45 -25.64
CA GLY A 592 -23.14 -10.22 -24.47
C GLY A 592 -23.37 -11.70 -24.78
N THR A 593 -23.78 -12.01 -26.02
CA THR A 593 -24.06 -13.37 -26.48
C THR A 593 -22.90 -14.08 -27.18
N SER A 594 -21.77 -13.41 -27.44
CA SER A 594 -20.68 -13.93 -28.27
C SER A 594 -19.29 -13.63 -27.69
N LYS A 595 -18.38 -14.62 -27.76
CA LYS A 595 -16.98 -14.47 -27.33
C LYS A 595 -16.03 -14.00 -28.44
N SER A 596 -16.45 -14.03 -29.70
CA SER A 596 -15.61 -13.70 -30.87
C SER A 596 -16.00 -12.39 -31.56
N THR A 597 -17.13 -11.79 -31.18
CA THR A 597 -17.61 -10.55 -31.78
C THR A 597 -16.72 -9.38 -31.37
N THR A 598 -16.34 -8.58 -32.35
CA THR A 598 -15.55 -7.36 -32.15
C THR A 598 -16.32 -6.14 -32.66
N TYR A 599 -16.01 -4.97 -32.11
CA TYR A 599 -16.60 -3.68 -32.47
C TYR A 599 -15.50 -2.62 -32.53
N PRO A 600 -15.69 -1.52 -33.28
CA PRO A 600 -14.80 -0.37 -33.19
C PRO A 600 -14.90 0.29 -31.81
N TYR A 601 -14.14 1.37 -31.61
CA TYR A 601 -14.28 2.18 -30.40
C TYR A 601 -15.72 2.67 -30.21
N SER A 602 -16.19 2.61 -28.97
CA SER A 602 -17.52 3.12 -28.62
C SER A 602 -17.56 4.64 -28.77
N ILE A 603 -16.45 5.29 -28.38
CA ILE A 603 -16.32 6.74 -28.37
C ILE A 603 -14.97 7.13 -28.99
N LYS A 604 -14.95 8.17 -29.82
CA LYS A 604 -13.74 8.78 -30.36
C LYS A 604 -13.70 10.28 -30.12
N GLY A 605 -12.57 10.79 -29.65
CA GLY A 605 -12.24 12.21 -29.66
C GLY A 605 -11.83 12.67 -31.07
N ASN A 606 -12.38 13.79 -31.52
CA ASN A 606 -12.10 14.43 -32.80
C ASN A 606 -11.74 15.91 -32.62
N GLY A 607 -11.01 16.22 -31.54
CA GLY A 607 -10.55 17.56 -31.22
C GLY A 607 -10.26 17.76 -29.74
N ASN A 608 -9.87 18.99 -29.39
CA ASN A 608 -9.42 19.34 -28.05
C ASN A 608 -10.60 19.72 -27.12
N ASN A 609 -10.34 19.73 -25.81
CA ASN A 609 -11.25 20.18 -24.76
C ASN A 609 -12.58 19.38 -24.70
N ILE A 610 -12.55 18.10 -25.04
CA ILE A 610 -13.70 17.22 -24.89
C ILE A 610 -13.85 16.75 -23.45
N TRP A 611 -15.08 16.46 -23.02
CA TRP A 611 -15.34 15.90 -21.69
C TRP A 611 -16.28 14.70 -21.75
N ILE A 612 -15.97 13.69 -20.93
CA ILE A 612 -16.80 12.50 -20.72
C ILE A 612 -17.03 12.37 -19.21
N ARG A 613 -18.30 12.22 -18.80
CA ARG A 613 -18.71 12.21 -17.38
C ARG A 613 -19.74 11.13 -17.12
N ASP A 614 -19.51 10.27 -16.13
CA ASP A 614 -20.52 9.30 -15.66
C ASP A 614 -21.05 8.40 -16.79
N VAL A 615 -20.15 7.98 -17.67
CA VAL A 615 -20.45 7.15 -18.84
C VAL A 615 -20.05 5.72 -18.59
N ARG A 616 -20.96 4.79 -18.89
CA ARG A 616 -20.71 3.36 -18.73
C ARG A 616 -20.64 2.65 -20.07
N LEU A 617 -19.60 1.85 -20.29
CA LEU A 617 -19.33 1.12 -21.52
C LEU A 617 -19.46 -0.39 -21.29
N ILE A 618 -20.61 -0.95 -21.68
CA ILE A 618 -20.95 -2.33 -21.38
C ILE A 618 -20.86 -3.22 -22.60
N ASN A 619 -20.11 -4.31 -22.44
CA ASN A 619 -19.76 -5.26 -23.49
C ASN A 619 -19.11 -4.61 -24.72
N SER A 620 -18.51 -3.42 -24.58
CA SER A 620 -17.74 -2.81 -25.66
C SER A 620 -16.50 -3.65 -25.98
N TRP A 621 -16.11 -3.74 -27.25
CA TRP A 621 -14.79 -4.30 -27.59
C TRP A 621 -13.68 -3.29 -27.28
N ASN A 622 -13.80 -2.09 -27.86
CA ASN A 622 -12.94 -0.95 -27.57
C ASN A 622 -13.81 0.20 -27.00
N GLY A 623 -13.31 0.88 -25.97
CA GLY A 623 -14.04 1.92 -25.25
C GLY A 623 -13.87 3.30 -25.88
N ILE A 624 -12.79 4.00 -25.50
CA ILE A 624 -12.52 5.40 -25.86
C ILE A 624 -11.21 5.53 -26.66
N ASP A 625 -11.29 6.16 -27.84
CA ASP A 625 -10.15 6.50 -28.70
C ASP A 625 -9.82 7.99 -28.66
N LEU A 626 -8.72 8.32 -27.99
CA LEU A 626 -8.04 9.62 -28.00
C LEU A 626 -6.65 9.52 -28.66
N ALA A 627 -6.47 8.53 -29.53
CA ALA A 627 -5.20 8.17 -30.13
C ALA A 627 -5.22 8.33 -31.66
N SER A 628 -6.38 8.23 -32.32
CA SER A 628 -6.49 8.47 -33.76
C SER A 628 -6.40 9.95 -34.13
N VAL A 629 -6.80 10.85 -33.22
CA VAL A 629 -6.77 12.31 -33.40
C VAL A 629 -6.25 12.93 -32.13
N ARG A 630 -5.37 13.92 -32.27
CA ARG A 630 -4.80 14.65 -31.12
C ARG A 630 -5.94 15.33 -30.37
N SER A 631 -6.02 15.07 -29.07
CA SER A 631 -7.11 15.52 -28.21
C SER A 631 -6.51 16.16 -26.97
N ASP A 632 -6.10 17.43 -27.05
CA ASP A 632 -5.51 18.13 -25.91
C ASP A 632 -6.57 18.51 -24.87
N ASN A 633 -6.16 18.56 -23.60
CA ASN A 633 -6.99 18.98 -22.45
C ASN A 633 -8.32 18.21 -22.35
N PHE A 634 -8.32 16.93 -22.72
CA PHE A 634 -9.48 16.07 -22.51
C PHE A 634 -9.72 15.86 -21.00
N GLU A 635 -10.97 15.62 -20.64
CA GLU A 635 -11.34 15.35 -19.25
C GLU A 635 -12.24 14.11 -19.18
N LEU A 636 -11.82 13.08 -18.45
CA LEU A 636 -12.62 11.89 -18.18
C LEU A 636 -12.90 11.80 -16.67
N SER A 637 -14.17 11.67 -16.27
CA SER A 637 -14.52 11.41 -14.86
C SER A 637 -15.67 10.42 -14.77
N GLY A 638 -15.60 9.45 -13.84
CA GLY A 638 -16.69 8.48 -13.65
C GLY A 638 -16.94 7.57 -14.86
N VAL A 639 -15.92 7.27 -15.67
CA VAL A 639 -16.09 6.31 -16.78
C VAL A 639 -15.94 4.90 -16.24
N SER A 640 -16.93 4.07 -16.50
CA SER A 640 -17.00 2.72 -15.98
C SER A 640 -17.33 1.67 -17.05
N GLY A 641 -17.10 0.39 -16.74
CA GLY A 641 -17.68 -0.72 -17.50
C GLY A 641 -16.76 -1.92 -17.70
N ASN A 642 -17.24 -2.85 -18.53
CA ASN A 642 -16.55 -4.07 -18.92
C ASN A 642 -16.26 -4.01 -20.43
N VAL A 643 -15.30 -3.17 -20.82
CA VAL A 643 -14.74 -3.18 -22.19
C VAL A 643 -14.11 -4.58 -22.44
N ARG A 644 -13.65 -5.00 -23.63
CA ARG A 644 -13.06 -6.37 -23.82
C ARG A 644 -11.64 -6.41 -24.39
N ASN A 645 -11.16 -5.27 -24.89
CA ASN A 645 -9.82 -5.13 -25.44
C ASN A 645 -9.13 -3.84 -24.94
N VAL A 646 -9.54 -2.67 -25.43
CA VAL A 646 -8.91 -1.40 -25.01
C VAL A 646 -9.94 -0.48 -24.38
N GLY A 647 -9.78 -0.18 -23.08
CA GLY A 647 -10.70 0.71 -22.35
C GLY A 647 -10.59 2.15 -22.83
N THR A 648 -9.44 2.79 -22.64
CA THR A 648 -9.11 4.12 -23.15
C THR A 648 -7.71 4.12 -23.76
N PHE A 649 -7.56 4.67 -24.97
CA PHE A 649 -6.26 4.87 -25.61
C PHE A 649 -5.96 6.35 -25.83
N VAL A 650 -4.86 6.86 -25.28
CA VAL A 650 -4.39 8.23 -25.46
C VAL A 650 -3.05 8.25 -26.21
N SER A 651 -2.98 8.96 -27.32
CA SER A 651 -1.75 9.06 -28.13
C SER A 651 -1.74 10.33 -29.01
N ASN A 652 -0.98 10.29 -30.12
CA ASN A 652 -0.92 11.28 -31.18
C ASN A 652 -0.49 12.69 -30.74
N GLY A 653 0.41 12.74 -29.76
CA GLY A 653 0.93 13.99 -29.20
C GLY A 653 -0.06 14.74 -28.33
N SER A 654 -1.14 14.09 -27.88
CA SER A 654 -2.12 14.69 -26.96
C SER A 654 -1.46 15.13 -25.67
N THR A 655 -1.89 16.27 -25.11
CA THR A 655 -1.30 16.81 -23.87
C THR A 655 -2.32 17.41 -22.92
N GLY A 656 -1.99 17.46 -21.63
CA GLY A 656 -2.77 18.17 -20.61
C GLY A 656 -4.08 17.48 -20.19
N GLY A 657 -4.27 16.22 -20.56
CA GLY A 657 -5.47 15.45 -20.24
C GLY A 657 -5.56 15.04 -18.77
N LYS A 658 -6.79 14.98 -18.25
CA LYS A 658 -7.11 14.59 -16.88
C LYS A 658 -8.10 13.42 -16.85
N MET A 659 -7.87 12.48 -15.94
CA MET A 659 -8.73 11.31 -15.73
C MET A 659 -8.96 11.10 -14.23
N GLU A 660 -10.20 10.94 -13.83
CA GLU A 660 -10.57 10.76 -12.42
C GLU A 660 -11.60 9.65 -12.26
N ASN A 661 -11.56 8.90 -11.17
CA ASN A 661 -12.64 7.98 -10.80
C ASN A 661 -13.03 7.03 -11.93
N GLN A 662 -12.04 6.44 -12.58
CA GLN A 662 -12.26 5.54 -13.71
C GLN A 662 -12.24 4.11 -13.19
N MET A 663 -13.21 3.31 -13.62
CA MET A 663 -13.27 1.91 -13.24
C MET A 663 -13.41 1.00 -14.45
N GLN A 664 -12.65 -0.08 -14.50
CA GLN A 664 -12.80 -1.10 -15.53
C GLN A 664 -12.83 -2.47 -14.85
N ALA A 665 -14.02 -3.06 -14.72
CA ALA A 665 -14.22 -4.32 -14.00
C ALA A 665 -14.73 -5.40 -14.97
N TRP A 666 -14.04 -6.52 -15.02
CA TRP A 666 -14.35 -7.66 -15.89
C TRP A 666 -14.93 -8.88 -15.15
N THR A 667 -15.43 -8.70 -13.93
CA THR A 667 -16.32 -9.67 -13.29
C THR A 667 -17.69 -9.58 -13.96
N GLY A 668 -18.22 -10.72 -14.40
CA GLY A 668 -19.43 -10.76 -15.22
C GLY A 668 -20.65 -10.19 -14.50
N GLU A 669 -21.29 -9.21 -15.13
CA GLU A 669 -22.57 -8.59 -14.76
C GLU A 669 -23.78 -9.56 -14.72
N GLY A 670 -23.57 -10.86 -14.90
CA GLY A 670 -24.61 -11.86 -15.02
C GLY A 670 -25.04 -12.52 -13.71
N ALA A 671 -24.59 -12.05 -12.53
CA ALA A 671 -24.82 -12.79 -11.28
C ALA A 671 -25.03 -11.99 -10.00
N GLU A 672 -25.04 -10.66 -10.03
CA GLU A 672 -25.33 -9.87 -8.82
C GLU A 672 -26.82 -9.48 -8.72
N SER A 673 -27.58 -9.73 -9.78
CA SER A 673 -29.02 -10.05 -9.72
C SER A 673 -29.44 -10.73 -11.03
N ALA A 674 -29.98 -11.95 -10.95
CA ALA A 674 -30.59 -12.62 -12.10
C ALA A 674 -31.86 -11.90 -12.60
N ALA A 675 -32.42 -10.97 -11.82
CA ALA A 675 -33.60 -10.19 -12.18
C ALA A 675 -33.28 -8.93 -13.00
N LEU A 676 -32.02 -8.46 -12.99
CA LEU A 676 -31.56 -7.21 -13.63
C LEU A 676 -30.66 -7.42 -14.85
N ALA A 677 -30.48 -8.66 -15.29
CA ALA A 677 -29.79 -8.97 -16.53
C ALA A 677 -30.37 -8.14 -17.69
N PHE A 678 -29.50 -7.51 -18.49
CA PHE A 678 -29.90 -7.04 -19.82
C PHE A 678 -30.61 -8.20 -20.55
N PRO A 679 -31.57 -7.94 -21.45
CA PRO A 679 -32.43 -8.97 -22.05
C PRO A 679 -31.74 -10.22 -22.61
N ASN A 680 -30.43 -10.16 -22.88
CA ASN A 680 -29.62 -11.26 -23.42
C ASN A 680 -28.43 -11.69 -22.53
N ASN A 681 -28.41 -11.37 -21.23
CA ASN A 681 -27.29 -11.69 -20.34
C ASN A 681 -27.58 -12.94 -19.48
N THR A 682 -27.03 -14.10 -19.85
CA THR A 682 -27.22 -15.37 -19.11
C THR A 682 -25.92 -16.03 -18.64
N TYR A 683 -24.77 -15.35 -18.67
CA TYR A 683 -23.48 -16.05 -18.55
C TYR A 683 -22.51 -15.49 -17.49
N ARG A 684 -22.19 -16.35 -16.49
CA ARG A 684 -21.01 -16.27 -15.62
C ARG A 684 -19.79 -17.03 -16.17
N GLY A 685 -19.82 -17.47 -17.43
CA GLY A 685 -18.75 -18.30 -17.99
C GLY A 685 -17.68 -17.49 -18.69
N ASN A 686 -16.55 -17.22 -18.02
CA ASN A 686 -15.29 -16.63 -18.50
C ASN A 686 -15.46 -15.65 -19.67
N LEU A 687 -15.56 -14.34 -19.38
CA LEU A 687 -15.46 -13.31 -20.40
C LEU A 687 -14.16 -13.52 -21.18
N SER A 688 -14.25 -13.61 -22.51
CA SER A 688 -13.07 -13.71 -23.36
C SER A 688 -12.45 -12.32 -23.48
N LEU A 689 -11.46 -12.06 -22.64
CA LEU A 689 -10.53 -10.95 -22.79
C LEU A 689 -9.68 -11.12 -24.04
N ALA A 690 -9.31 -10.03 -24.69
CA ALA A 690 -8.16 -10.05 -25.58
C ALA A 690 -6.90 -10.39 -24.76
N SER A 691 -5.99 -11.19 -25.30
CA SER A 691 -4.69 -11.45 -24.65
C SER A 691 -3.81 -10.19 -24.52
N THR A 692 -4.22 -9.09 -25.16
CA THR A 692 -3.59 -7.76 -25.10
C THR A 692 -4.42 -6.75 -24.32
N ALA A 693 -5.45 -7.19 -23.57
CA ALA A 693 -6.41 -6.28 -22.96
C ALA A 693 -5.72 -5.22 -22.08
N SER A 694 -6.05 -3.96 -22.35
CA SER A 694 -5.45 -2.80 -21.70
C SER A 694 -6.56 -1.78 -21.38
N PRO A 695 -7.05 -1.74 -20.13
CA PRO A 695 -8.02 -0.76 -19.67
C PRO A 695 -7.55 0.65 -19.95
N TRP A 696 -6.27 0.94 -19.72
CA TRP A 696 -5.66 2.21 -20.09
C TRP A 696 -4.37 1.99 -20.87
N LEU A 697 -4.35 2.51 -22.10
CA LEU A 697 -3.25 2.46 -23.02
C LEU A 697 -2.76 3.87 -23.33
N PHE A 698 -1.44 4.07 -23.31
CA PHE A 698 -0.79 5.35 -23.55
C PHE A 698 0.32 5.21 -24.59
N GLY A 699 0.30 6.08 -25.61
CA GLY A 699 1.30 6.15 -26.68
C GLY A 699 2.13 7.43 -26.61
N ASN A 700 2.21 8.16 -27.73
CA ASN A 700 2.82 9.48 -27.78
C ASN A 700 1.91 10.51 -27.08
N THR A 701 2.25 10.91 -25.87
CA THR A 701 1.43 11.82 -25.04
C THR A 701 2.29 12.58 -24.03
N SER A 702 1.81 13.70 -23.50
CA SER A 702 2.53 14.44 -22.46
C SER A 702 1.62 15.07 -21.39
N ASN A 703 2.13 15.23 -20.16
CA ASN A 703 1.46 15.96 -19.08
C ASN A 703 0.03 15.44 -18.79
N ILE A 704 -0.12 14.11 -18.70
CA ILE A 704 -1.38 13.47 -18.34
C ILE A 704 -1.39 13.21 -16.84
N THR A 705 -2.49 13.56 -16.18
CA THR A 705 -2.69 13.27 -14.76
C THR A 705 -3.93 12.41 -14.55
N ALA A 706 -3.77 11.35 -13.76
CA ALA A 706 -4.83 10.45 -13.37
C ALA A 706 -4.97 10.38 -11.85
N LEU A 707 -6.19 10.31 -11.37
CA LEU A 707 -6.54 10.09 -9.96
C LEU A 707 -7.55 8.94 -9.87
N GLN A 708 -7.32 7.96 -8.99
CA GLN A 708 -8.29 6.90 -8.71
C GLN A 708 -8.70 6.12 -9.96
N LEU A 709 -7.72 5.45 -10.57
CA LEU A 709 -7.94 4.45 -11.61
C LEU A 709 -8.00 3.06 -10.97
N SER A 710 -9.11 2.38 -11.13
CA SER A 710 -9.38 1.08 -10.51
C SER A 710 -9.72 0.03 -11.57
N VAL A 711 -8.97 -1.07 -11.63
CA VAL A 711 -9.27 -2.17 -12.55
C VAL A 711 -9.31 -3.50 -11.83
N TYR A 712 -10.31 -4.31 -12.21
CA TYR A 712 -10.32 -5.75 -12.01
C TYR A 712 -10.33 -6.48 -13.36
N LEU A 713 -9.26 -7.20 -13.65
CA LEU A 713 -9.02 -8.01 -14.83
C LEU A 713 -8.74 -9.46 -14.39
N PRO A 714 -9.63 -10.43 -14.71
CA PRO A 714 -9.37 -11.83 -14.40
C PRO A 714 -8.07 -12.30 -15.07
N ASP A 715 -7.28 -13.09 -14.34
CA ASP A 715 -5.98 -13.60 -14.78
C ASP A 715 -6.09 -14.28 -16.16
N THR A 716 -5.40 -13.70 -17.15
CA THR A 716 -5.34 -14.21 -18.52
C THR A 716 -4.16 -15.17 -18.74
N GLY A 717 -3.40 -15.48 -17.70
CA GLY A 717 -2.14 -16.21 -17.73
C GLY A 717 -0.92 -15.31 -17.99
N VAL A 718 0.24 -15.79 -17.55
CA VAL A 718 1.54 -15.07 -17.50
C VAL A 718 2.11 -14.68 -18.88
N ASP A 719 1.62 -15.27 -19.97
CA ASP A 719 2.05 -14.99 -21.36
C ASP A 719 1.18 -13.93 -22.08
N ALA A 720 0.13 -13.42 -21.43
CA ALA A 720 -0.71 -12.38 -21.99
C ALA A 720 -0.03 -11.00 -21.89
N GLN A 721 -0.07 -10.20 -22.96
CA GLN A 721 0.35 -8.78 -22.92
C GLN A 721 -0.70 -7.86 -22.27
N ALA A 722 -1.63 -8.43 -21.50
CA ALA A 722 -2.65 -7.69 -20.79
C ALA A 722 -2.02 -6.94 -19.61
N ALA A 723 -2.40 -5.68 -19.43
CA ALA A 723 -1.86 -4.83 -18.38
C ALA A 723 -2.91 -3.80 -17.95
N GLY A 724 -3.02 -3.53 -16.64
CA GLY A 724 -3.90 -2.48 -16.12
C GLY A 724 -3.53 -1.11 -16.72
N LEU A 725 -2.28 -0.71 -16.56
CA LEU A 725 -1.68 0.45 -17.24
C LEU A 725 -0.66 -0.01 -18.28
N ARG A 726 -0.81 0.44 -19.53
CA ARG A 726 0.13 0.08 -20.61
C ARG A 726 0.68 1.31 -21.33
N PHE A 727 2.00 1.36 -21.50
CA PHE A 727 2.70 2.43 -22.20
C PHE A 727 3.49 1.86 -23.39
N VAL A 728 3.18 2.32 -24.60
CA VAL A 728 3.70 1.75 -25.85
C VAL A 728 4.37 2.81 -26.72
N ASN A 729 5.30 2.39 -27.58
CA ASN A 729 5.81 3.24 -28.65
C ASN A 729 4.90 3.12 -29.88
N ASN A 730 4.09 4.15 -30.14
CA ASN A 730 3.26 4.23 -31.34
C ASN A 730 3.49 5.57 -32.05
N GLY A 731 4.72 5.79 -32.52
CA GLY A 731 5.14 7.07 -33.14
C GLY A 731 5.58 8.13 -32.13
N GLY A 732 6.04 7.71 -30.94
CA GLY A 732 6.50 8.57 -29.85
C GLY A 732 6.27 7.91 -28.48
N THR A 733 6.63 8.62 -27.40
CA THR A 733 6.58 8.10 -26.03
C THR A 733 5.66 8.92 -25.13
N THR A 734 5.23 8.33 -24.01
CA THR A 734 4.50 9.04 -22.95
C THR A 734 5.47 9.79 -22.06
N ASN A 735 5.29 11.10 -21.86
CA ASN A 735 6.17 11.90 -21.00
C ASN A 735 5.38 12.67 -19.92
N ASN A 736 5.95 12.83 -18.73
CA ASN A 736 5.30 13.49 -17.59
C ASN A 736 3.89 12.95 -17.28
N PHE A 737 3.75 11.63 -17.24
CA PHE A 737 2.52 11.00 -16.77
C PHE A 737 2.56 10.85 -15.24
N THR A 738 1.46 11.16 -14.56
CA THR A 738 1.33 10.88 -13.11
C THR A 738 -0.01 10.22 -12.79
N CYS A 739 0.01 9.06 -12.13
CA CYS A 739 -1.16 8.39 -11.54
C CYS A 739 -1.11 8.54 -10.02
N ILE A 740 -2.18 9.01 -9.42
CA ILE A 740 -2.33 9.15 -7.96
C ILE A 740 -3.41 8.16 -7.52
N THR A 741 -3.08 7.31 -6.54
CA THR A 741 -4.02 6.37 -5.93
C THR A 741 -4.64 5.45 -6.99
N CYS A 742 -3.82 4.60 -7.60
CA CYS A 742 -4.26 3.71 -8.68
C CYS A 742 -4.12 2.25 -8.25
N GLN A 743 -5.19 1.47 -8.41
CA GLN A 743 -5.26 0.07 -8.02
C GLN A 743 -5.53 -0.79 -9.26
N THR A 744 -4.63 -1.73 -9.56
CA THR A 744 -4.82 -2.62 -10.70
C THR A 744 -4.69 -4.09 -10.30
N ASP A 745 -5.84 -4.75 -10.20
CA ASP A 745 -5.93 -6.20 -10.13
C ASP A 745 -5.98 -6.72 -11.57
N ALA A 746 -4.83 -7.05 -12.14
CA ALA A 746 -4.71 -7.43 -13.54
C ALA A 746 -3.49 -8.32 -13.76
N SER A 747 -3.51 -9.17 -14.80
CA SER A 747 -2.40 -10.08 -15.17
C SER A 747 -1.03 -9.45 -15.09
N SER A 748 -0.92 -8.18 -15.53
CA SER A 748 0.14 -7.28 -15.06
C SER A 748 -0.39 -5.94 -14.54
N THR A 749 0.13 -5.48 -13.40
CA THR A 749 -0.31 -4.22 -12.76
C THR A 749 0.02 -3.02 -13.66
N ALA A 750 1.26 -2.95 -14.19
CA ALA A 750 1.64 -2.01 -15.24
C ALA A 750 2.73 -2.56 -16.17
N ARG A 751 2.65 -2.19 -17.45
CA ARG A 751 3.63 -2.53 -18.48
C ARG A 751 4.12 -1.29 -19.23
N VAL A 752 5.43 -1.07 -19.22
CA VAL A 752 6.09 0.09 -19.84
C VAL A 752 7.02 -0.39 -20.95
N ASP A 753 6.50 -0.47 -22.16
CA ASP A 753 7.30 -0.80 -23.35
C ASP A 753 8.05 0.45 -23.87
N ALA A 754 7.50 1.66 -23.67
CA ALA A 754 8.16 2.94 -23.97
C ALA A 754 7.62 4.10 -23.12
N GLY A 755 8.46 5.11 -22.84
CA GLY A 755 8.11 6.27 -22.01
C GLY A 755 9.30 7.22 -21.80
N GLY A 756 9.01 8.46 -21.44
CA GLY A 756 9.92 9.44 -20.85
C GLY A 756 9.84 9.34 -19.32
N THR A 757 9.23 10.31 -18.64
CA THR A 757 8.99 10.27 -17.18
C THR A 757 7.57 9.79 -16.86
N ILE A 758 7.45 8.74 -16.05
CA ILE A 758 6.19 8.19 -15.54
C ILE A 758 6.29 8.13 -14.01
N ASN A 759 5.32 8.72 -13.31
CA ASN A 759 5.21 8.69 -11.85
C ASN A 759 3.95 7.93 -11.44
N LEU A 760 4.09 6.93 -10.57
CA LEU A 760 2.99 6.23 -9.92
C LEU A 760 3.08 6.52 -8.43
N VAL A 761 2.04 7.11 -7.86
CA VAL A 761 1.98 7.53 -6.45
C VAL A 761 0.85 6.79 -5.77
N ASP A 762 1.15 6.14 -4.64
CA ASP A 762 0.23 5.27 -3.91
C ASP A 762 -0.38 4.22 -4.86
N PHE A 763 0.47 3.34 -5.37
CA PHE A 763 0.13 2.36 -6.40
C PHE A 763 0.00 0.95 -5.80
N GLY A 764 -0.87 0.12 -6.35
CA GLY A 764 -0.99 -1.27 -5.88
C GLY A 764 -1.65 -2.22 -6.87
N GLY A 765 -1.47 -3.51 -6.64
CA GLY A 765 -2.06 -4.59 -7.44
C GLY A 765 -2.04 -5.93 -6.70
N THR A 766 -2.47 -7.00 -7.37
CA THR A 766 -2.62 -8.34 -6.75
C THR A 766 -1.93 -9.45 -7.55
N GLN A 767 -1.50 -9.21 -8.81
CA GLN A 767 -0.88 -10.22 -9.70
C GLN A 767 0.56 -9.78 -10.14
N THR A 768 1.08 -10.21 -11.30
CA THR A 768 2.44 -9.82 -11.78
C THR A 768 2.58 -8.30 -11.77
N GLY A 769 3.53 -7.74 -11.03
CA GLY A 769 3.51 -6.31 -10.71
C GLY A 769 3.88 -5.40 -11.90
N LEU A 770 5.16 -5.08 -12.02
CA LEU A 770 5.67 -4.08 -12.96
C LEU A 770 6.58 -4.69 -14.02
N ILE A 771 6.30 -4.42 -15.29
CA ILE A 771 7.11 -4.91 -16.41
C ILE A 771 7.67 -3.73 -17.20
N THR A 772 8.98 -3.68 -17.42
CA THR A 772 9.58 -2.77 -18.41
C THR A 772 10.07 -3.55 -19.62
N GLY A 773 9.81 -3.02 -20.82
CA GLY A 773 10.34 -3.57 -22.07
C GLY A 773 11.81 -3.24 -22.26
N SER A 774 12.54 -4.05 -23.02
CA SER A 774 13.97 -3.83 -23.29
C SER A 774 14.27 -2.56 -24.10
N ALA A 775 13.28 -2.06 -24.85
CA ALA A 775 13.37 -0.81 -25.59
C ALA A 775 13.01 0.43 -24.75
N PHE A 776 12.52 0.27 -23.52
CA PHE A 776 12.26 1.39 -22.63
C PHE A 776 13.57 2.06 -22.24
N ALA A 777 13.63 3.38 -22.39
CA ALA A 777 14.83 4.19 -22.10
C ALA A 777 14.55 5.35 -21.14
N GLY A 778 13.30 5.50 -20.68
CA GLY A 778 12.87 6.57 -19.77
C GLY A 778 13.03 6.21 -18.29
N THR A 779 12.29 6.92 -17.45
CA THR A 779 12.28 6.78 -16.00
C THR A 779 10.87 6.47 -15.50
N LEU A 780 10.74 5.36 -14.78
CA LEU A 780 9.55 4.98 -14.03
C LEU A 780 9.84 5.20 -12.53
N ASN A 781 9.13 6.14 -11.91
CA ASN A 781 9.16 6.38 -10.47
C ASN A 781 7.91 5.78 -9.83
N VAL A 782 8.09 5.00 -8.78
CA VAL A 782 7.00 4.42 -8.01
C VAL A 782 7.17 4.82 -6.55
N PHE A 783 6.22 5.60 -6.04
CA PHE A 783 6.16 6.13 -4.68
C PHE A 783 5.06 5.37 -3.92
N GLY A 784 5.46 4.34 -3.17
CA GLY A 784 4.55 3.40 -2.53
C GLY A 784 4.01 2.38 -3.54
N TYR A 785 4.45 1.12 -3.42
CA TYR A 785 3.83 -0.01 -4.09
C TYR A 785 3.30 -1.00 -3.05
N ARG A 786 2.00 -1.29 -3.13
CA ARG A 786 1.30 -2.13 -2.18
C ARG A 786 0.82 -3.43 -2.82
N TYR A 787 1.23 -4.53 -2.17
CA TYR A 787 0.66 -5.85 -2.26
C TYR A 787 0.83 -6.54 -3.62
N ALA A 788 1.02 -7.85 -3.59
CA ALA A 788 0.81 -8.77 -4.68
C ALA A 788 0.64 -10.15 -4.03
N ASP A 789 -0.34 -10.91 -4.49
CA ASP A 789 -0.67 -12.19 -3.90
C ASP A 789 0.39 -13.23 -4.24
N HIS A 790 0.91 -13.27 -5.48
CA HIS A 790 1.89 -14.28 -5.93
C HIS A 790 2.71 -13.82 -7.16
N GLY A 791 3.93 -14.36 -7.36
CA GLY A 791 4.64 -14.33 -8.65
C GLY A 791 5.76 -13.27 -8.81
N THR A 792 5.94 -12.73 -10.02
CA THR A 792 7.02 -11.76 -10.31
C THR A 792 6.53 -10.33 -10.08
N MET A 793 7.00 -9.70 -9.00
CA MET A 793 6.65 -8.31 -8.64
C MET A 793 7.21 -7.28 -9.60
N VAL A 794 8.44 -7.50 -10.05
CA VAL A 794 9.11 -6.61 -11.00
C VAL A 794 9.84 -7.47 -12.01
N ASN A 795 9.62 -7.21 -13.29
CA ASN A 795 10.42 -7.72 -14.39
C ASN A 795 10.96 -6.54 -15.20
N MET A 796 12.17 -6.12 -14.85
CA MET A 796 12.83 -4.97 -15.46
C MET A 796 13.76 -5.41 -16.58
N ASN A 797 13.52 -4.95 -17.82
CA ASN A 797 14.35 -5.28 -18.97
C ASN A 797 15.03 -4.06 -19.61
N GLY A 798 14.62 -2.84 -19.27
CA GLY A 798 15.17 -1.58 -19.80
C GLY A 798 14.77 -0.37 -18.96
N GLY A 799 15.40 0.78 -19.26
CA GLY A 799 15.12 2.09 -18.66
C GLY A 799 15.68 2.27 -17.25
N THR A 800 15.13 3.25 -16.52
CA THR A 800 15.39 3.48 -15.09
C THR A 800 14.13 3.21 -14.28
N LEU A 801 14.23 2.35 -13.26
CA LEU A 801 13.18 2.12 -12.27
C LEU A 801 13.65 2.67 -10.92
N ASN A 802 12.90 3.63 -10.38
CA ASN A 802 13.06 4.11 -9.02
C ASN A 802 11.88 3.63 -8.18
N ALA A 803 12.16 2.74 -7.26
CA ALA A 803 11.20 2.09 -6.37
C ALA A 803 11.39 2.60 -4.94
N TYR A 804 10.44 3.40 -4.47
CA TYR A 804 10.40 3.96 -3.12
C TYR A 804 9.27 3.30 -2.33
N GLN A 805 9.62 2.50 -1.32
CA GLN A 805 8.70 1.71 -0.47
C GLN A 805 7.85 0.69 -1.24
N PHE A 806 8.39 -0.52 -1.38
CA PHE A 806 7.65 -1.69 -1.89
C PHE A 806 7.30 -2.61 -0.73
N THR A 807 6.06 -3.06 -0.68
CA THR A 807 5.59 -4.00 0.35
C THR A 807 4.98 -5.23 -0.31
N ALA A 808 5.47 -6.42 0.05
CA ALA A 808 5.14 -7.68 -0.64
C ALA A 808 4.90 -8.87 0.31
N SER A 809 3.94 -9.74 -0.06
CA SER A 809 3.47 -10.95 0.64
C SER A 809 4.52 -12.11 0.65
N PRO A 810 4.35 -13.21 1.41
CA PRO A 810 5.43 -14.15 1.76
C PRO A 810 5.82 -15.18 0.70
N GLU A 811 4.96 -15.45 -0.27
CA GLU A 811 5.04 -16.68 -1.07
C GLU A 811 5.57 -16.40 -2.49
N ASP A 812 6.78 -16.91 -2.78
CA ASP A 812 7.38 -16.98 -4.13
C ASP A 812 7.53 -15.66 -4.91
N ILE A 813 7.72 -14.53 -4.21
CA ILE A 813 7.89 -13.24 -4.85
C ILE A 813 9.29 -13.07 -5.48
N LYS A 814 9.31 -12.72 -6.76
CA LYS A 814 10.55 -12.47 -7.53
C LYS A 814 10.64 -11.02 -8.02
N PHE A 815 11.74 -10.36 -7.70
CA PHE A 815 12.21 -9.15 -8.37
C PHE A 815 13.26 -9.56 -9.42
N GLN A 816 12.88 -9.59 -10.68
CA GLN A 816 13.76 -9.91 -11.81
C GLN A 816 14.29 -8.62 -12.42
N LEU A 817 15.57 -8.33 -12.19
CA LEU A 817 16.23 -7.12 -12.67
C LEU A 817 17.23 -7.52 -13.77
N ASN A 818 16.74 -7.57 -15.01
CA ASN A 818 17.47 -8.13 -16.15
C ASN A 818 18.21 -7.07 -16.98
N GLY A 819 17.75 -5.82 -17.01
CA GLY A 819 18.33 -4.75 -17.84
C GLY A 819 18.01 -3.35 -17.31
N GLY A 820 18.77 -2.34 -17.76
CA GLY A 820 18.60 -0.95 -17.34
C GLY A 820 19.17 -0.63 -15.94
N THR A 821 18.60 0.37 -15.26
CA THR A 821 19.03 0.84 -13.94
C THR A 821 17.91 0.73 -12.90
N SER A 822 18.11 -0.08 -11.86
CA SER A 822 17.16 -0.25 -10.76
C SER A 822 17.64 0.41 -9.47
N ASN A 823 16.79 1.21 -8.82
CA ASN A 823 17.04 1.76 -7.49
C ASN A 823 15.88 1.40 -6.56
N PHE A 824 16.13 0.62 -5.52
CA PHE A 824 15.15 0.20 -4.51
C PHE A 824 15.52 0.76 -3.14
N TYR A 825 14.53 1.35 -2.47
CA TYR A 825 14.62 1.90 -1.12
C TYR A 825 13.40 1.49 -0.30
N GLY A 826 13.59 1.19 0.99
CA GLY A 826 12.48 0.92 1.91
C GLY A 826 11.62 -0.29 1.56
N THR A 827 12.20 -1.31 0.91
CA THR A 827 11.48 -2.54 0.55
C THR A 827 11.25 -3.40 1.79
N ASN A 828 9.99 -3.80 2.02
CA ASN A 828 9.56 -4.64 3.13
C ASN A 828 9.05 -5.98 2.60
N LEU A 829 9.60 -7.09 3.13
CA LEU A 829 9.19 -8.46 2.81
C LEU A 829 8.65 -9.12 4.07
N THR A 830 7.41 -9.59 4.01
CA THR A 830 6.60 -9.95 5.20
C THR A 830 7.22 -11.07 6.06
N TYR A 831 8.04 -11.96 5.49
CA TYR A 831 8.66 -13.06 6.21
C TYR A 831 10.17 -13.13 5.94
N PRO A 832 10.99 -13.55 6.93
CA PRO A 832 12.36 -13.96 6.69
C PRO A 832 12.37 -15.10 5.70
N SER A 833 12.73 -14.80 4.47
CA SER A 833 12.76 -15.81 3.43
C SER A 833 14.15 -16.45 3.42
N PRO A 834 14.28 -17.77 3.52
CA PRO A 834 15.49 -18.46 3.08
C PRO A 834 15.68 -18.38 1.53
N TYR A 835 14.76 -17.73 0.80
CA TYR A 835 14.75 -17.65 -0.66
C TYR A 835 15.29 -16.33 -1.21
N THR A 836 15.96 -16.40 -2.36
CA THR A 836 16.32 -15.26 -3.19
C THR A 836 15.08 -14.48 -3.63
N SER A 837 14.90 -13.27 -3.10
CA SER A 837 13.81 -12.37 -3.50
C SER A 837 14.20 -11.51 -4.70
N PHE A 838 15.48 -11.10 -4.79
CA PHE A 838 16.01 -10.33 -5.93
C PHE A 838 16.93 -11.19 -6.79
N ASN A 839 16.61 -11.30 -8.08
CA ASN A 839 17.50 -11.85 -9.10
C ASN A 839 18.03 -10.71 -9.96
N VAL A 840 19.32 -10.39 -9.80
CA VAL A 840 19.96 -9.28 -10.49
C VAL A 840 20.84 -9.84 -11.61
N GLY A 841 20.37 -9.73 -12.85
CA GLY A 841 21.00 -10.36 -14.01
C GLY A 841 22.24 -9.63 -14.54
N ALA A 842 23.13 -10.36 -15.21
CA ALA A 842 24.40 -9.84 -15.75
C ALA A 842 24.23 -8.66 -16.73
N SER A 843 23.10 -8.62 -17.43
CA SER A 843 22.76 -7.62 -18.44
C SER A 843 22.29 -6.28 -17.85
N ILE A 844 22.09 -6.18 -16.53
CA ILE A 844 21.76 -4.90 -15.89
C ILE A 844 22.87 -3.88 -16.10
N THR A 845 22.50 -2.60 -16.20
CA THR A 845 23.45 -1.48 -16.26
C THR A 845 23.93 -1.13 -14.86
N ALA A 846 23.01 -0.99 -13.91
CA ALA A 846 23.30 -0.78 -12.50
C ALA A 846 22.10 -1.19 -11.63
N ALA A 847 22.36 -1.70 -10.43
CA ALA A 847 21.33 -1.95 -9.43
C ALA A 847 21.77 -1.39 -8.07
N LYS A 848 20.87 -0.70 -7.40
CA LYS A 848 21.05 -0.22 -6.03
C LYS A 848 19.88 -0.70 -5.18
N ILE A 849 20.16 -1.45 -4.12
CA ILE A 849 19.17 -1.96 -3.17
C ILE A 849 19.60 -1.51 -1.77
N VAL A 850 18.82 -0.62 -1.16
CA VAL A 850 19.15 -0.02 0.14
C VAL A 850 18.05 -0.31 1.15
N GLY A 851 18.46 -0.81 2.31
CA GLY A 851 17.56 -1.09 3.43
C GLY A 851 16.79 -2.39 3.27
N GLY A 852 15.96 -2.67 4.27
CA GLY A 852 15.08 -3.84 4.31
C GLY A 852 14.47 -4.02 5.70
N ALA A 853 13.26 -4.58 5.76
CA ALA A 853 12.64 -5.06 6.98
C ALA A 853 12.27 -6.53 6.83
N GLY A 854 12.70 -7.33 7.80
CA GLY A 854 12.57 -8.78 7.85
C GLY A 854 13.65 -9.32 8.79
N ALA A 855 13.27 -10.21 9.72
CA ALA A 855 14.20 -10.82 10.65
C ALA A 855 15.10 -11.84 9.91
N GLY A 856 16.09 -11.37 9.16
CA GLY A 856 16.94 -12.22 8.31
C GLY A 856 17.58 -11.49 7.12
N GLY A 857 17.08 -10.30 6.77
CA GLY A 857 17.57 -9.50 5.64
C GLY A 857 16.99 -9.88 4.29
N ILE A 858 17.21 -9.03 3.27
CA ILE A 858 16.76 -9.28 1.89
C ILE A 858 17.73 -10.23 1.17
N GLY A 859 17.24 -11.36 0.64
CA GLY A 859 18.03 -12.30 -0.16
C GLY A 859 18.20 -11.84 -1.62
N ILE A 860 19.45 -11.81 -2.11
CA ILE A 860 19.80 -11.35 -3.46
C ILE A 860 20.72 -12.36 -4.17
N ALA A 861 20.33 -12.82 -5.36
CA ALA A 861 21.20 -13.52 -6.30
C ALA A 861 21.86 -12.49 -7.22
N ASN A 862 23.19 -12.37 -7.10
CA ASN A 862 23.97 -11.38 -7.81
C ASN A 862 24.64 -11.97 -9.07
N GLY A 863 23.92 -12.01 -10.19
CA GLY A 863 24.51 -12.23 -11.51
C GLY A 863 25.17 -10.98 -12.13
N ALA A 864 24.99 -9.81 -11.51
CA ALA A 864 25.43 -8.52 -12.02
C ALA A 864 26.88 -8.14 -11.65
N GLY A 865 27.50 -8.88 -10.73
CA GLY A 865 28.86 -8.60 -10.24
C GLY A 865 28.93 -7.23 -9.54
N SER A 866 29.89 -6.40 -9.92
CA SER A 866 30.13 -5.07 -9.31
C SER A 866 29.09 -4.01 -9.69
N LYS A 867 28.17 -4.32 -10.59
CA LYS A 867 27.07 -3.40 -10.98
C LYS A 867 25.96 -3.32 -9.93
N LEU A 868 25.91 -4.28 -9.00
CA LEU A 868 25.01 -4.28 -7.86
C LEU A 868 25.69 -3.63 -6.65
N THR A 869 25.04 -2.61 -6.08
CA THR A 869 25.33 -2.11 -4.74
C THR A 869 24.16 -2.46 -3.83
N ALA A 870 24.42 -3.23 -2.76
CA ALA A 870 23.43 -3.60 -1.77
C ALA A 870 23.93 -3.28 -0.36
N SER A 871 23.07 -2.71 0.49
CA SER A 871 23.48 -2.20 1.81
C SER A 871 22.32 -2.18 2.82
N TYR A 872 22.64 -2.44 4.11
CA TYR A 872 21.76 -2.43 5.29
C TYR A 872 20.58 -3.43 5.25
N ASN A 873 20.52 -4.33 6.25
CA ASN A 873 19.55 -5.43 6.34
C ASN A 873 19.36 -6.24 5.03
N VAL A 874 20.47 -6.49 4.34
CA VAL A 874 20.55 -7.37 3.17
C VAL A 874 21.30 -8.62 3.62
N ASP A 875 20.70 -9.80 3.43
CA ASP A 875 21.41 -11.04 3.73
C ASP A 875 22.47 -11.27 2.66
N THR A 876 23.70 -10.93 2.98
CA THR A 876 24.86 -11.15 2.12
C THR A 876 25.44 -12.56 2.24
N LYS A 877 24.76 -13.49 2.93
CA LYS A 877 25.18 -14.89 3.10
C LYS A 877 25.55 -15.57 1.77
N TYR A 878 25.10 -15.03 0.64
CA TYR A 878 25.20 -15.57 -0.72
C TYR A 878 25.97 -14.70 -1.74
N VAL A 879 26.53 -13.53 -1.36
CA VAL A 879 27.10 -12.60 -2.35
C VAL A 879 28.61 -12.84 -2.54
N ASN A 880 28.99 -13.32 -3.73
CA ASN A 880 30.36 -13.43 -4.26
C ASN A 880 31.32 -14.42 -3.57
N LYS A 881 30.82 -15.40 -2.81
CA LYS A 881 31.68 -16.49 -2.33
C LYS A 881 31.97 -17.43 -3.50
N THR A 882 33.24 -17.77 -3.69
CA THR A 882 33.61 -18.87 -4.59
C THR A 882 34.31 -19.94 -3.80
N ALA A 883 33.89 -21.18 -3.96
CA ALA A 883 34.55 -22.34 -3.39
C ALA A 883 35.44 -23.03 -4.43
N THR A 884 36.55 -23.57 -3.96
CA THR A 884 37.43 -24.49 -4.68
C THR A 884 37.76 -25.66 -3.76
N ALA A 885 38.03 -26.83 -4.30
CA ALA A 885 38.34 -28.01 -3.50
C ALA A 885 39.49 -28.81 -4.12
N THR A 886 40.13 -29.65 -3.30
CA THR A 886 41.15 -30.62 -3.77
C THR A 886 40.58 -31.60 -4.78
N SER A 887 39.31 -31.98 -4.61
CA SER A 887 38.53 -32.75 -5.55
C SER A 887 37.04 -32.42 -5.39
N SER A 888 36.25 -32.65 -6.42
CA SER A 888 34.81 -32.40 -6.38
C SER A 888 34.05 -33.38 -7.26
N VAL A 889 32.88 -33.81 -6.79
CA VAL A 889 31.84 -34.40 -7.64
C VAL A 889 31.01 -33.26 -8.21
N GLU A 890 30.86 -33.22 -9.53
CA GLU A 890 30.10 -32.20 -10.25
C GLU A 890 29.01 -32.91 -11.08
N ASP A 891 27.79 -32.92 -10.57
CA ASP A 891 26.62 -33.53 -11.22
C ASP A 891 25.33 -32.74 -10.91
N ALA A 892 24.16 -33.32 -11.19
CA ALA A 892 22.88 -32.63 -10.98
C ALA A 892 22.52 -32.40 -9.50
N ASN A 893 23.22 -33.02 -8.55
CA ASN A 893 22.97 -32.90 -7.12
C ASN A 893 24.16 -32.34 -6.33
N TRP A 894 25.39 -32.53 -6.79
CA TRP A 894 26.60 -32.10 -6.09
C TRP A 894 27.42 -31.14 -6.94
N GLY A 895 27.95 -30.11 -6.31
CA GLY A 895 28.90 -29.19 -6.91
C GLY A 895 29.70 -28.42 -5.86
N VAL A 896 30.93 -28.00 -6.20
CA VAL A 896 31.78 -27.27 -5.24
C VAL A 896 31.19 -25.94 -4.82
N GLN A 897 30.44 -25.27 -5.71
CA GLN A 897 29.79 -24.00 -5.36
C GLN A 897 28.56 -24.19 -4.45
N ASP A 898 27.98 -25.38 -4.42
CA ASP A 898 26.84 -25.68 -3.55
C ASP A 898 27.26 -25.75 -2.07
N ALA A 899 28.57 -25.79 -1.76
CA ALA A 899 29.06 -25.60 -0.38
C ALA A 899 28.96 -24.15 0.11
N VAL A 900 28.67 -23.19 -0.76
CA VAL A 900 28.55 -21.76 -0.43
C VAL A 900 27.34 -21.12 -1.11
N ASP A 901 26.39 -21.94 -1.56
CA ASP A 901 25.12 -21.51 -2.13
C ASP A 901 24.12 -21.07 -1.06
N GLY A 902 24.54 -21.14 0.21
CA GLY A 902 23.90 -20.80 1.46
C GLY A 902 22.64 -21.60 1.79
N ASN A 903 22.37 -22.70 1.10
CA ASN A 903 21.36 -23.66 1.49
C ASN A 903 21.93 -24.60 2.56
N PRO A 904 21.50 -24.53 3.83
CA PRO A 904 22.04 -25.39 4.88
C PRO A 904 21.53 -26.84 4.80
N ASN A 905 20.73 -27.19 3.79
CA ASN A 905 20.07 -28.49 3.66
C ASN A 905 20.45 -29.20 2.37
N SER A 906 20.81 -30.48 2.47
CA SER A 906 21.04 -31.36 1.34
C SER A 906 19.70 -31.75 0.69
N VAL A 907 19.35 -31.10 -0.42
CA VAL A 907 18.10 -31.34 -1.17
C VAL A 907 18.38 -31.77 -2.61
N ALA A 908 17.42 -32.43 -3.26
CA ALA A 908 17.58 -32.81 -4.67
C ALA A 908 17.83 -31.56 -5.54
N GLY A 909 18.90 -31.58 -6.34
CA GLY A 909 19.35 -30.42 -7.11
C GLY A 909 20.37 -29.50 -6.43
N SER A 910 20.61 -29.65 -5.13
CA SER A 910 21.61 -28.90 -4.33
C SER A 910 21.83 -29.65 -3.00
N MET A 911 22.62 -30.72 -3.06
CA MET A 911 22.96 -31.54 -1.89
C MET A 911 24.13 -30.94 -1.07
N GLY A 912 24.81 -29.94 -1.65
CA GLY A 912 26.05 -29.33 -1.15
C GLY A 912 27.26 -29.79 -1.95
N TRP A 913 28.44 -29.74 -1.34
CA TRP A 913 29.69 -30.22 -1.95
C TRP A 913 30.07 -31.61 -1.43
N SER A 914 30.62 -32.43 -2.34
CA SER A 914 31.27 -33.71 -2.03
C SER A 914 32.63 -33.79 -2.70
N SER A 915 33.64 -34.24 -1.96
CA SER A 915 34.91 -34.69 -2.55
C SER A 915 34.73 -35.95 -3.43
N ASN A 916 35.75 -36.28 -4.22
CA ASN A 916 35.74 -37.37 -5.20
C ASN A 916 35.24 -38.70 -4.61
N SER A 917 34.40 -39.38 -5.36
CA SER A 917 33.58 -40.50 -4.92
C SER A 917 34.21 -41.88 -5.06
N SER A 918 35.45 -42.02 -5.53
CA SER A 918 36.02 -43.33 -5.89
C SER A 918 37.06 -43.90 -4.91
N LEU A 919 37.28 -43.28 -3.75
CA LEU A 919 38.36 -43.67 -2.83
C LEU A 919 37.87 -44.53 -1.66
N SER A 920 38.39 -45.76 -1.58
CA SER A 920 38.11 -46.73 -0.51
C SER A 920 39.12 -46.69 0.64
N VAL A 921 40.06 -45.75 0.61
CA VAL A 921 41.08 -45.53 1.64
C VAL A 921 40.99 -44.13 2.21
N ASN A 922 41.31 -43.99 3.48
CA ASN A 922 41.36 -42.70 4.16
C ASN A 922 42.44 -41.81 3.53
N HIS A 923 42.13 -40.54 3.27
CA HIS A 923 42.98 -39.58 2.58
C HIS A 923 42.65 -38.15 3.03
N THR A 924 43.39 -37.17 2.52
CA THR A 924 43.19 -35.75 2.83
C THR A 924 42.33 -35.09 1.75
N GLU A 925 41.35 -34.30 2.17
CA GLU A 925 40.55 -33.44 1.31
C GLU A 925 40.49 -32.03 1.89
N ALA A 926 40.34 -31.02 1.03
CA ALA A 926 40.20 -29.65 1.46
C ALA A 926 39.16 -28.89 0.63
N LEU A 927 38.36 -28.07 1.33
CA LEU A 927 37.46 -27.06 0.76
C LEU A 927 38.03 -25.68 1.08
N THR A 928 38.21 -24.84 0.08
CA THR A 928 38.66 -23.45 0.21
C THR A 928 37.59 -22.48 -0.27
N VAL A 929 37.16 -21.58 0.60
CA VAL A 929 36.18 -20.54 0.33
C VAL A 929 36.88 -19.18 0.23
N ASP A 930 36.77 -18.50 -0.92
CA ASP A 930 37.11 -17.07 -1.08
C ASP A 930 35.85 -16.24 -0.82
N ILE A 931 35.93 -15.30 0.14
CA ILE A 931 34.81 -14.40 0.48
C ILE A 931 34.83 -13.10 -0.33
N GLY A 932 35.69 -13.02 -1.36
CA GLY A 932 35.76 -11.96 -2.36
C GLY A 932 36.55 -10.72 -1.92
N SER A 933 36.62 -10.44 -0.61
CA SER A 933 37.39 -9.33 -0.04
C SER A 933 37.93 -9.68 1.35
N VAL A 934 38.94 -8.94 1.81
CA VAL A 934 39.47 -9.12 3.18
C VAL A 934 38.45 -8.58 4.20
N LYS A 935 37.99 -9.42 5.12
CA LYS A 935 37.07 -9.10 6.22
C LYS A 935 37.64 -9.60 7.55
N SER A 936 37.24 -9.00 8.67
CA SER A 936 37.56 -9.56 10.00
C SER A 936 36.68 -10.77 10.27
N LEU A 937 37.26 -11.96 10.47
CA LEU A 937 36.53 -13.22 10.66
C LEU A 937 36.99 -13.90 11.95
N GLY A 938 36.04 -14.35 12.77
CA GLY A 938 36.33 -15.06 14.04
C GLY A 938 35.54 -16.35 14.23
N ARG A 939 34.70 -16.74 13.25
CA ARG A 939 33.89 -17.95 13.33
C ARG A 939 33.62 -18.55 11.95
N VAL A 940 33.66 -19.88 11.89
CA VAL A 940 33.29 -20.70 10.73
C VAL A 940 32.23 -21.71 11.18
N ASP A 941 31.11 -21.75 10.48
CA ASP A 941 30.03 -22.71 10.65
C ASP A 941 30.02 -23.70 9.48
N LEU A 942 30.16 -24.99 9.78
CA LEU A 942 30.12 -26.06 8.80
C LEU A 942 28.84 -26.85 8.97
N TYR A 943 28.00 -26.90 7.93
CA TYR A 943 26.76 -27.65 7.93
C TYR A 943 27.04 -29.05 7.38
N PRO A 944 26.86 -30.11 8.20
CA PRO A 944 27.02 -31.47 7.71
C PRO A 944 25.96 -31.79 6.65
N ARG A 945 26.30 -32.71 5.73
CA ARG A 945 25.32 -33.38 4.88
C ARG A 945 24.14 -33.89 5.73
N ASN A 946 22.90 -33.65 5.32
CA ASN A 946 21.73 -33.92 6.17
C ASN A 946 20.55 -34.65 5.49
N ASP A 947 20.77 -35.38 4.39
CA ASP A 947 19.79 -36.24 3.72
C ASP A 947 19.67 -37.64 4.35
N GLY A 948 18.68 -37.80 5.25
CA GLY A 948 18.21 -39.11 5.72
C GLY A 948 19.29 -39.98 6.37
N ALA A 949 19.52 -41.19 5.83
CA ALA A 949 20.51 -42.12 6.41
C ALA A 949 21.96 -41.61 6.31
N ASN A 950 22.23 -40.60 5.48
CA ASN A 950 23.56 -40.01 5.30
C ASN A 950 23.85 -38.83 6.24
N THR A 951 22.92 -38.46 7.14
CA THR A 951 23.12 -37.30 8.02
C THR A 951 24.44 -37.39 8.79
N GLY A 952 25.27 -36.36 8.68
CA GLY A 952 26.58 -36.25 9.32
C GLY A 952 27.70 -37.05 8.65
N TYR A 953 27.38 -38.04 7.80
CA TYR A 953 28.36 -38.80 7.07
C TYR A 953 28.99 -37.93 5.97
N GLY A 954 30.33 -37.91 5.92
CA GLY A 954 31.11 -36.98 5.12
C GLY A 954 31.75 -35.84 5.92
N PHE A 955 31.37 -35.61 7.19
CA PHE A 955 32.09 -34.67 8.03
C PHE A 955 33.45 -35.26 8.48
N PRO A 956 34.57 -34.51 8.40
CA PRO A 956 35.90 -35.05 8.70
C PRO A 956 36.08 -35.40 10.19
N VAL A 957 36.84 -36.46 10.47
CA VAL A 957 37.21 -36.93 11.82
C VAL A 957 38.38 -36.13 12.38
N ASN A 958 39.42 -35.93 11.57
CA ASN A 958 40.51 -35.02 11.87
C ASN A 958 40.52 -33.92 10.82
N PHE A 959 40.55 -32.66 11.25
CA PHE A 959 40.60 -31.55 10.31
C PHE A 959 41.24 -30.31 10.93
N THR A 960 41.67 -29.42 10.05
CA THR A 960 42.06 -28.05 10.40
C THR A 960 41.19 -27.04 9.67
N ILE A 961 41.01 -25.87 10.27
CA ILE A 961 40.51 -24.68 9.59
C ILE A 961 41.68 -23.70 9.54
N GLN A 962 41.97 -23.22 8.35
CA GLN A 962 43.06 -22.32 8.05
C GLN A 962 42.50 -21.07 7.38
N VAL A 963 43.11 -19.92 7.61
CA VAL A 963 42.68 -18.65 7.01
C VAL A 963 43.84 -17.93 6.34
N SER A 964 43.54 -17.12 5.33
CA SER A 964 44.52 -16.35 4.57
C SER A 964 43.92 -15.06 4.02
N THR A 965 44.74 -14.01 3.87
CA THR A 965 44.35 -12.79 3.14
C THR A 965 44.66 -12.86 1.63
N ASN A 966 45.57 -13.74 1.22
CA ASN A 966 46.13 -13.78 -0.13
C ASN A 966 46.02 -15.14 -0.85
N GLY A 967 45.56 -16.19 -0.14
CA GLY A 967 45.33 -17.53 -0.69
C GLY A 967 46.59 -18.39 -0.80
N SER A 968 47.77 -17.86 -0.45
CA SER A 968 49.06 -18.57 -0.53
C SER A 968 49.75 -18.75 0.82
N ALA A 969 49.60 -17.77 1.73
CA ALA A 969 50.08 -17.84 3.10
C ALA A 969 48.92 -18.18 4.06
N TRP A 970 48.97 -19.33 4.70
CA TRP A 970 47.88 -19.86 5.52
C TRP A 970 48.22 -19.89 7.01
N THR A 971 47.28 -19.48 7.84
CA THR A 971 47.35 -19.58 9.30
C THR A 971 46.32 -20.58 9.79
N THR A 972 46.73 -21.64 10.48
CA THR A 972 45.80 -22.58 11.12
C THR A 972 45.17 -21.94 12.33
N VAL A 973 43.84 -21.87 12.35
CA VAL A 973 43.05 -21.21 13.40
C VAL A 973 42.24 -22.20 14.23
N VAL A 974 41.95 -23.39 13.69
CA VAL A 974 41.27 -24.47 14.39
C VAL A 974 41.92 -25.79 14.03
N THR A 975 42.12 -26.65 15.03
CA THR A 975 42.51 -28.06 14.86
C THR A 975 41.52 -28.94 15.63
N ARG A 976 41.06 -30.02 15.01
CA ARG A 976 40.20 -31.03 15.65
C ARG A 976 40.72 -32.43 15.31
N THR A 977 40.73 -33.29 16.32
CA THR A 977 41.10 -34.70 16.20
C THR A 977 40.01 -35.57 16.85
N GLY A 978 39.69 -36.71 16.24
CA GLY A 978 38.69 -37.63 16.76
C GLY A 978 37.27 -37.06 16.83
N TYR A 979 36.90 -36.14 15.93
CA TYR A 979 35.61 -35.46 15.94
C TYR A 979 34.45 -36.46 15.75
N ALA A 980 33.47 -36.42 16.65
CA ALA A 980 32.31 -37.31 16.66
C ALA A 980 31.44 -37.13 15.40
N LEU A 981 30.57 -38.10 15.08
CA LEU A 981 29.61 -37.92 13.97
C LEU A 981 28.68 -36.77 14.34
N PRO A 982 28.59 -35.67 13.58
CA PRO A 982 27.61 -34.64 13.88
C PRO A 982 26.21 -35.09 13.42
N GLY A 983 25.17 -34.51 14.01
CA GLY A 983 23.80 -34.61 13.52
C GLY A 983 23.54 -33.62 12.38
N ASN A 984 22.29 -33.17 12.23
CA ASN A 984 21.87 -32.19 11.23
C ASN A 984 22.15 -30.72 11.62
N ALA A 985 22.61 -30.46 12.85
CA ALA A 985 22.92 -29.12 13.34
C ALA A 985 24.23 -28.58 12.74
N ALA A 986 24.34 -27.25 12.64
CA ALA A 986 25.57 -26.58 12.25
C ALA A 986 26.70 -26.86 13.26
N GLN A 987 27.92 -27.06 12.77
CA GLN A 987 29.11 -27.21 13.59
C GLN A 987 29.90 -25.90 13.60
N SER A 988 29.92 -25.22 14.74
CA SER A 988 30.50 -23.89 14.88
C SER A 988 31.90 -23.91 15.47
N PHE A 989 32.84 -23.24 14.80
CA PHE A 989 34.23 -23.15 15.22
C PHE A 989 34.67 -21.69 15.30
N THR A 990 34.95 -21.23 16.51
CA THR A 990 35.44 -19.88 16.77
C THR A 990 36.97 -19.85 16.86
N PHE A 991 37.56 -18.71 16.51
CA PHE A 991 38.99 -18.43 16.61
C PHE A 991 39.22 -16.92 16.75
N ALA A 992 40.44 -16.52 17.13
CA ALA A 992 40.80 -15.12 17.25
C ALA A 992 40.53 -14.38 15.93
N PRO A 993 39.69 -13.33 15.95
CA PRO A 993 39.40 -12.50 14.80
C PRO A 993 40.64 -12.00 14.10
N GLN A 994 40.70 -12.24 12.79
CA GLN A 994 41.80 -11.77 11.97
C GLN A 994 41.31 -11.37 10.58
N ALA A 995 42.15 -10.62 9.87
CA ALA A 995 41.91 -10.28 8.48
C ALA A 995 41.94 -11.57 7.65
N VAL A 996 40.81 -11.92 7.03
CA VAL A 996 40.61 -13.13 6.26
C VAL A 996 39.96 -12.78 4.93
N ARG A 997 40.45 -13.39 3.86
CA ARG A 997 39.74 -13.45 2.57
C ARG A 997 39.43 -14.90 2.21
N TYR A 998 40.34 -15.82 2.50
CA TYR A 998 40.20 -17.23 2.19
C TYR A 998 40.12 -18.06 3.47
N VAL A 999 39.21 -19.02 3.49
CA VAL A 999 39.10 -20.02 4.56
C VAL A 999 39.27 -21.40 3.93
N LYS A 1000 40.22 -22.19 4.42
CA LYS A 1000 40.45 -23.57 3.98
C LYS A 1000 40.15 -24.53 5.12
N ILE A 1001 39.22 -25.45 4.88
CA ILE A 1001 38.91 -26.57 5.77
C ILE A 1001 39.60 -27.79 5.19
N GLU A 1002 40.58 -28.33 5.90
CA GLU A 1002 41.42 -29.45 5.44
C GLU A 1002 41.19 -30.65 6.35
N GLY A 1003 40.43 -31.63 5.86
CA GLY A 1003 40.18 -32.91 6.52
C GLY A 1003 41.31 -33.89 6.25
N THR A 1004 42.04 -34.30 7.28
CA THR A 1004 43.21 -35.20 7.20
C THR A 1004 42.88 -36.64 7.62
N SER A 1005 41.66 -36.87 8.11
CA SER A 1005 41.11 -38.20 8.35
C SER A 1005 39.59 -38.15 8.16
N LEU A 1006 39.09 -38.97 7.26
CA LEU A 1006 37.68 -39.07 6.87
C LEU A 1006 37.07 -40.36 7.42
N ARG A 1007 35.74 -40.44 7.40
CA ARG A 1007 34.98 -41.59 7.88
C ARG A 1007 34.35 -42.35 6.73
N GLN A 1008 34.29 -43.68 6.84
CA GLN A 1008 33.49 -44.50 5.94
C GLN A 1008 32.00 -44.20 6.13
N ASN A 1009 31.28 -44.06 5.02
CA ASN A 1009 29.82 -44.02 5.03
C ASN A 1009 29.24 -45.41 4.66
N PRO A 1010 28.63 -46.14 5.61
CA PRO A 1010 28.02 -47.45 5.33
C PRO A 1010 26.89 -47.40 4.30
N ASN A 1011 26.26 -46.24 4.13
CA ASN A 1011 25.15 -46.02 3.19
C ASN A 1011 25.64 -45.60 1.79
N ASP A 1012 26.95 -45.43 1.61
CA ASP A 1012 27.61 -45.02 0.36
C ASP A 1012 28.85 -45.89 0.12
N GLY A 1013 28.64 -47.21 0.09
CA GLY A 1013 29.66 -48.19 -0.28
C GLY A 1013 30.88 -48.29 0.64
N ASN A 1014 30.80 -47.76 1.87
CA ASN A 1014 31.93 -47.62 2.80
C ASN A 1014 33.09 -46.76 2.25
N LEU A 1015 32.77 -45.82 1.36
CA LEU A 1015 33.73 -44.90 0.77
C LEU A 1015 34.09 -43.77 1.74
N TYR A 1016 35.29 -43.22 1.59
CA TYR A 1016 35.77 -42.08 2.36
C TYR A 1016 35.54 -40.81 1.54
N ARG A 1017 34.76 -39.87 2.07
CA ARG A 1017 34.50 -38.56 1.43
C ARG A 1017 34.45 -37.46 2.46
N MET A 1018 34.75 -36.25 2.02
CA MET A 1018 34.50 -35.02 2.76
C MET A 1018 33.30 -34.32 2.11
N GLN A 1019 32.25 -34.05 2.89
CA GLN A 1019 30.99 -33.50 2.38
C GLN A 1019 30.42 -32.46 3.34
N PHE A 1020 29.91 -31.38 2.78
CA PHE A 1020 29.21 -30.33 3.51
C PHE A 1020 27.97 -29.91 2.74
N ALA A 1021 26.86 -29.72 3.46
CA ALA A 1021 25.69 -29.05 2.90
C ALA A 1021 26.00 -27.56 2.64
N GLU A 1022 26.74 -26.90 3.55
CA GLU A 1022 27.08 -25.47 3.44
C GLU A 1022 28.27 -25.12 4.37
N ALA A 1023 29.02 -24.06 4.03
CA ALA A 1023 30.06 -23.44 4.86
C ALA A 1023 29.82 -21.93 5.03
N SER A 1024 29.36 -21.51 6.22
CA SER A 1024 29.07 -20.12 6.58
C SER A 1024 30.17 -19.47 7.43
N LEU A 1025 30.36 -18.15 7.29
CA LEU A 1025 31.51 -17.40 7.83
C LEU A 1025 31.02 -16.12 8.54
N LEU A 1026 31.42 -15.90 9.81
CA LEU A 1026 30.94 -14.79 10.67
C LEU A 1026 32.10 -13.98 11.32
N ALA A 1027 31.91 -12.66 11.43
CA ALA A 1027 32.84 -11.73 12.09
C ALA A 1027 32.65 -11.70 13.62
N VAL A 1028 33.74 -11.64 14.38
CA VAL A 1028 33.76 -11.46 15.86
C VAL A 1028 34.84 -10.40 16.19
N ALA A 1029 34.79 -9.72 17.34
CA ALA A 1029 35.82 -8.77 17.78
C ALA A 1029 37.03 -9.49 18.42
N GLY A 1030 38.27 -9.08 18.09
CA GLY A 1030 39.51 -9.68 18.61
C GLY A 1030 39.76 -9.35 20.07
N VAL A 1031 40.34 -10.27 20.86
CA VAL A 1031 40.58 -10.06 22.29
C VAL A 1031 41.94 -10.64 22.74
N SER A 1032 42.69 -9.88 23.54
CA SER A 1032 44.00 -10.27 24.11
C SER A 1032 44.13 -9.74 25.53
N ALA A 1033 44.87 -10.40 26.41
CA ALA A 1033 45.07 -9.95 27.80
C ALA A 1033 46.53 -10.09 28.25
N THR A 1034 46.90 -9.37 29.32
CA THR A 1034 48.21 -9.51 29.98
C THR A 1034 48.46 -10.92 30.49
N SER A 1035 47.41 -11.59 30.96
CA SER A 1035 47.43 -12.98 31.36
C SER A 1035 46.03 -13.58 31.24
N SER A 1036 45.92 -14.90 31.05
CA SER A 1036 44.63 -15.59 30.93
C SER A 1036 44.71 -17.01 31.46
N VAL A 1037 43.66 -17.46 32.15
CA VAL A 1037 43.42 -18.89 32.42
C VAL A 1037 42.60 -19.46 31.27
N GLU A 1038 43.08 -20.55 30.69
CA GLU A 1038 42.39 -21.27 29.62
C GLU A 1038 42.03 -22.68 30.11
N ASP A 1039 40.76 -22.89 30.45
CA ASP A 1039 40.23 -24.18 30.91
C ASP A 1039 38.78 -24.41 30.43
N ALA A 1040 38.12 -25.44 30.98
CA ALA A 1040 36.76 -25.80 30.59
C ALA A 1040 35.72 -24.70 30.87
N SER A 1041 35.99 -23.78 31.81
CA SER A 1041 35.08 -22.72 32.24
C SER A 1041 35.58 -21.30 31.93
N TRP A 1042 36.89 -21.08 31.88
CA TRP A 1042 37.53 -19.78 31.64
C TRP A 1042 38.29 -19.74 30.33
N GLY A 1043 38.32 -18.58 29.70
CA GLY A 1043 39.17 -18.35 28.53
C GLY A 1043 39.01 -16.94 27.97
N ILE A 1044 40.06 -16.42 27.32
CA ILE A 1044 40.07 -15.04 26.80
C ILE A 1044 38.97 -14.81 25.76
N SER A 1045 38.69 -15.82 24.92
CA SER A 1045 37.65 -15.75 23.89
C SER A 1045 36.22 -15.64 24.44
N ARG A 1046 36.02 -15.96 25.71
CA ARG A 1046 34.73 -15.91 26.39
C ARG A 1046 34.37 -14.51 26.91
N LEU A 1047 35.28 -13.55 26.80
CA LEU A 1047 34.98 -12.16 27.13
C LEU A 1047 34.09 -11.48 26.08
N THR A 1048 34.04 -12.04 24.88
CA THR A 1048 33.31 -11.51 23.72
C THR A 1048 32.41 -12.57 23.09
N ASP A 1049 31.97 -13.57 23.87
CA ASP A 1049 31.21 -14.71 23.36
C ASP A 1049 29.69 -14.46 23.34
N GLY A 1050 29.26 -13.31 23.87
CA GLY A 1050 27.87 -12.89 23.96
C GLY A 1050 27.16 -13.40 25.22
N ASN A 1051 27.82 -14.15 26.10
CA ASN A 1051 27.26 -14.59 27.37
C ASN A 1051 27.47 -13.53 28.45
N LEU A 1052 26.45 -12.70 28.64
CA LEU A 1052 26.47 -11.60 29.61
C LEU A 1052 26.56 -12.06 31.09
N THR A 1053 26.46 -13.36 31.34
CA THR A 1053 26.45 -13.96 32.69
C THR A 1053 27.36 -15.18 32.75
N SER A 1054 28.03 -15.38 33.89
CA SER A 1054 28.90 -16.54 34.12
C SER A 1054 28.06 -17.82 34.22
N ALA A 1055 28.09 -18.64 33.17
CA ALA A 1055 27.35 -19.91 33.08
C ALA A 1055 28.29 -21.12 33.14
N ALA A 1056 27.77 -22.28 33.56
CA ALA A 1056 28.58 -23.51 33.62
C ALA A 1056 29.22 -23.80 32.26
N GLY A 1057 30.56 -23.86 32.21
CA GLY A 1057 31.31 -24.04 30.98
C GLY A 1057 31.51 -22.77 30.13
N SER A 1058 31.09 -21.58 30.58
CA SER A 1058 31.52 -20.25 30.10
C SER A 1058 31.35 -19.17 31.19
N TYR A 1059 32.33 -19.05 32.08
CA TYR A 1059 32.31 -18.05 33.15
C TYR A 1059 32.81 -16.66 32.72
N GLY A 1060 33.43 -16.56 31.55
CA GLY A 1060 34.06 -15.36 31.00
C GLY A 1060 35.58 -15.47 30.95
N TRP A 1061 36.26 -14.33 31.10
CA TRP A 1061 37.72 -14.24 31.19
C TRP A 1061 38.20 -14.00 32.63
N THR A 1062 39.34 -14.61 32.97
CA THR A 1062 40.09 -14.35 34.21
C THR A 1062 41.58 -14.28 33.93
N SER A 1063 42.28 -13.38 34.63
CA SER A 1063 43.74 -13.34 34.67
C SER A 1063 44.32 -14.61 35.34
N SER A 1064 45.55 -15.00 34.96
CA SER A 1064 46.22 -16.21 35.47
C SER A 1064 47.27 -15.96 36.57
N ASN A 1065 47.46 -14.70 36.97
CA ASN A 1065 48.31 -14.35 38.10
C ASN A 1065 47.63 -14.68 39.44
N ASN A 1066 48.16 -15.69 40.13
CA ASN A 1066 47.67 -16.17 41.42
C ASN A 1066 48.51 -15.60 42.57
N VAL A 1067 48.65 -14.28 42.63
CA VAL A 1067 49.49 -13.62 43.66
C VAL A 1067 48.64 -13.10 44.82
N GLY A 1068 49.18 -13.23 46.04
CA GLY A 1068 48.59 -12.68 47.27
C GLY A 1068 48.79 -11.17 47.44
N THR A 1069 49.35 -10.49 46.43
CA THR A 1069 49.63 -9.05 46.41
C THR A 1069 48.95 -8.39 45.22
N ASN A 1070 48.46 -7.16 45.44
CA ASN A 1070 47.83 -6.35 44.39
C ASN A 1070 48.80 -6.05 43.23
N HIS A 1071 48.31 -6.07 41.99
CA HIS A 1071 49.09 -5.88 40.75
C HIS A 1071 48.17 -5.41 39.61
N THR A 1072 48.76 -5.13 38.44
CA THR A 1072 48.04 -4.67 37.24
C THR A 1072 47.70 -5.81 36.30
N GLU A 1073 46.47 -5.82 35.78
CA GLU A 1073 46.01 -6.70 34.70
C GLU A 1073 45.28 -5.88 33.63
N SER A 1074 45.33 -6.31 32.38
CA SER A 1074 44.60 -5.66 31.30
C SER A 1074 44.06 -6.62 30.25
N VAL A 1075 42.99 -6.19 29.60
CA VAL A 1075 42.43 -6.83 28.42
C VAL A 1075 42.23 -5.79 27.31
N THR A 1076 42.60 -6.15 26.09
CA THR A 1076 42.52 -5.33 24.88
C THR A 1076 41.62 -6.00 23.85
N LEU A 1077 40.59 -5.26 23.45
CA LEU A 1077 39.66 -5.61 22.38
C LEU A 1077 40.12 -4.94 21.08
N ASP A 1078 40.36 -5.72 20.02
CA ASP A 1078 40.59 -5.25 18.64
C ASP A 1078 39.29 -5.35 17.86
N LEU A 1079 38.69 -4.21 17.53
CA LEU A 1079 37.43 -4.16 16.81
C LEU A 1079 37.58 -4.42 15.30
N GLY A 1080 38.80 -4.70 14.82
CA GLY A 1080 39.14 -5.02 13.43
C GLY A 1080 39.25 -3.79 12.51
N MET A 1081 38.53 -2.71 12.80
CA MET A 1081 38.64 -1.42 12.12
C MET A 1081 38.41 -0.26 13.08
N ALA A 1082 38.93 0.92 12.72
CA ALA A 1082 38.69 2.14 13.47
C ALA A 1082 37.23 2.58 13.32
N GLN A 1083 36.54 2.76 14.44
CA GLN A 1083 35.14 3.16 14.47
C GLN A 1083 34.88 4.09 15.67
N PRO A 1084 33.85 4.95 15.63
CA PRO A 1084 33.51 5.78 16.78
C PRO A 1084 33.08 4.92 17.97
N ILE A 1085 33.68 5.16 19.13
CA ILE A 1085 33.37 4.48 20.38
C ILE A 1085 32.90 5.53 21.38
N THR A 1086 31.78 5.26 22.03
CA THR A 1086 31.14 6.13 23.03
C THR A 1086 30.99 5.45 24.38
N THR A 1087 30.90 4.11 24.41
CA THR A 1087 30.59 3.38 25.63
C THR A 1087 31.36 2.07 25.69
N VAL A 1088 31.83 1.73 26.88
CA VAL A 1088 32.33 0.39 27.19
C VAL A 1088 31.52 -0.16 28.35
N ASN A 1089 30.88 -1.32 28.14
CA ASN A 1089 30.18 -2.06 29.17
C ASN A 1089 31.03 -3.23 29.63
N LEU A 1090 31.28 -3.30 30.94
CA LEU A 1090 31.98 -4.43 31.56
C LEU A 1090 31.00 -5.22 32.41
N TYR A 1091 30.81 -6.49 32.10
CA TYR A 1091 29.95 -7.38 32.85
C TYR A 1091 30.77 -8.09 33.91
N PRO A 1092 30.45 -7.92 35.20
CA PRO A 1092 31.15 -8.62 36.27
C PRO A 1092 30.84 -10.11 36.23
N ARG A 1093 31.79 -10.91 36.72
CA ARG A 1093 31.55 -12.32 37.06
C ARG A 1093 30.29 -12.45 37.93
N SER A 1094 29.43 -13.42 37.64
CA SER A 1094 28.09 -13.53 38.25
C SER A 1094 27.72 -14.87 38.89
N ASP A 1095 28.65 -15.82 38.99
CA ASP A 1095 28.42 -17.13 39.60
C ASP A 1095 28.47 -17.08 41.15
N GLY A 1096 27.33 -17.42 41.77
CA GLY A 1096 27.24 -17.77 43.18
C GLY A 1096 27.89 -16.77 44.13
N THR A 1097 28.68 -17.28 45.07
CA THR A 1097 29.39 -16.46 46.08
C THR A 1097 30.52 -15.60 45.50
N ASN A 1098 30.93 -15.84 44.24
CA ASN A 1098 31.95 -15.08 43.53
C ASN A 1098 31.39 -13.86 42.78
N ALA A 1099 30.08 -13.61 42.82
CA ALA A 1099 29.47 -12.50 42.09
C ALA A 1099 30.15 -11.15 42.41
N GLY A 1100 30.59 -10.46 41.35
CA GLY A 1100 31.29 -9.18 41.39
C GLY A 1100 32.75 -9.25 41.90
N TYR A 1101 33.24 -10.39 42.38
CA TYR A 1101 34.66 -10.58 42.68
C TYR A 1101 35.45 -10.70 41.38
N GLY A 1102 36.67 -10.16 41.38
CA GLY A 1102 37.50 -10.04 40.18
C GLY A 1102 37.27 -8.76 39.37
N PHE A 1103 36.23 -7.97 39.63
CA PHE A 1103 36.10 -6.64 39.02
C PHE A 1103 37.14 -5.67 39.63
N PRO A 1104 37.87 -4.88 38.83
CA PRO A 1104 38.95 -4.03 39.33
C PRO A 1104 38.43 -2.90 40.25
N VAL A 1105 39.24 -2.53 41.25
CA VAL A 1105 38.98 -1.43 42.19
C VAL A 1105 39.41 -0.11 41.57
N ASP A 1106 40.63 -0.06 41.03
CA ASP A 1106 41.12 1.07 40.24
C ASP A 1106 41.39 0.57 38.82
N PHE A 1107 40.88 1.28 37.82
CA PHE A 1107 41.09 0.91 36.42
C PHE A 1107 40.94 2.09 35.47
N THR A 1108 41.48 1.91 34.27
CA THR A 1108 41.31 2.81 33.14
C THR A 1108 40.71 2.09 31.95
N ILE A 1109 39.99 2.85 31.11
CA ILE A 1109 39.60 2.44 29.77
C ILE A 1109 40.32 3.38 28.80
N GLN A 1110 41.07 2.79 27.88
CA GLN A 1110 41.96 3.47 26.95
C GLN A 1110 41.59 3.08 25.53
N LEU A 1111 41.66 4.03 24.61
CA LEU A 1111 41.39 3.84 23.19
C LEU A 1111 42.67 4.01 22.38
N SER A 1112 42.80 3.27 21.29
CA SER A 1112 43.91 3.41 20.35
C SER A 1112 43.49 3.12 18.90
N ALA A 1113 44.05 3.87 17.94
CA ALA A 1113 43.86 3.59 16.52
C ALA A 1113 44.83 2.51 16.01
N ASP A 1114 46.02 2.39 16.62
CA ASP A 1114 47.15 1.60 16.13
C ASP A 1114 47.60 0.49 17.10
N GLY A 1115 47.03 0.45 18.31
CA GLY A 1115 47.34 -0.54 19.35
C GLY A 1115 48.61 -0.21 20.14
N THR A 1116 49.29 0.90 19.84
CA THR A 1116 50.53 1.32 20.52
C THR A 1116 50.39 2.67 21.21
N ASN A 1117 49.67 3.63 20.62
CA ASN A 1117 49.40 4.94 21.19
C ASN A 1117 48.01 4.97 21.83
N TRP A 1118 47.96 5.13 23.16
CA TRP A 1118 46.74 5.00 23.95
C TRP A 1118 46.26 6.33 24.52
N THR A 1119 44.96 6.59 24.41
CA THR A 1119 44.28 7.73 25.02
C THR A 1119 43.32 7.24 26.10
N THR A 1120 43.52 7.64 27.35
CA THR A 1120 42.60 7.29 28.45
C THR A 1120 41.29 8.08 28.34
N VAL A 1121 40.17 7.36 28.21
CA VAL A 1121 38.83 7.94 28.14
C VAL A 1121 38.03 7.78 29.43
N VAL A 1122 38.41 6.81 30.27
CA VAL A 1122 37.80 6.59 31.60
C VAL A 1122 38.89 6.29 32.60
N THR A 1123 38.79 6.92 33.78
CA THR A 1123 39.53 6.55 34.99
C THR A 1123 38.54 6.33 36.12
N ARG A 1124 38.70 5.24 36.87
CA ARG A 1124 37.94 4.96 38.09
C ARG A 1124 38.90 4.60 39.21
N THR A 1125 38.63 5.13 40.39
CA THR A 1125 39.34 4.86 41.63
C THR A 1125 38.34 4.46 42.71
N ALA A 1126 38.74 3.56 43.60
CA ALA A 1126 37.91 3.02 44.69
C ALA A 1126 36.54 2.49 44.23
N TYR A 1127 36.47 1.86 43.05
CA TYR A 1127 35.22 1.38 42.48
C TYR A 1127 34.59 0.28 43.35
N PRO A 1128 33.30 0.41 43.73
CA PRO A 1128 32.65 -0.55 44.62
C PRO A 1128 32.56 -1.94 43.95
N LYS A 1129 32.49 -3.01 44.76
CA LYS A 1129 32.27 -4.35 44.21
C LYS A 1129 30.89 -4.35 43.57
N PRO A 1130 30.73 -4.74 42.31
CA PRO A 1130 29.41 -4.93 41.75
C PRO A 1130 28.62 -5.94 42.61
N SER A 1131 27.35 -5.62 42.87
CA SER A 1131 26.44 -6.46 43.67
C SER A 1131 25.64 -7.47 42.83
N SER A 1132 25.73 -7.36 41.50
CA SER A 1132 25.07 -8.26 40.53
C SER A 1132 25.92 -8.42 39.27
N GLY A 1133 25.53 -9.35 38.39
CA GLY A 1133 26.14 -9.55 37.07
C GLY A 1133 25.75 -8.52 36.00
N GLY A 1134 24.99 -7.49 36.36
CA GLY A 1134 24.55 -6.46 35.41
C GLY A 1134 25.69 -5.61 34.87
N ALA A 1135 25.48 -5.03 33.68
CA ALA A 1135 26.46 -4.18 33.00
C ALA A 1135 26.96 -3.03 33.88
N GLN A 1136 28.27 -2.86 33.95
CA GLN A 1136 28.90 -1.64 34.44
C GLN A 1136 29.25 -0.78 33.21
N SER A 1137 28.45 0.27 32.98
CA SER A 1137 28.54 1.10 31.77
C SER A 1137 29.41 2.34 31.98
N PHE A 1138 30.36 2.54 31.08
CA PHE A 1138 31.25 3.70 31.09
C PHE A 1138 31.13 4.47 29.77
N VAL A 1139 30.40 5.59 29.83
CA VAL A 1139 30.14 6.49 28.70
C VAL A 1139 31.16 7.62 28.68
N PHE A 1140 31.63 7.97 27.47
CA PHE A 1140 32.56 9.07 27.21
C PHE A 1140 32.27 9.69 25.84
N THR A 1141 32.84 10.87 25.57
CA THR A 1141 32.69 11.55 24.28
C THR A 1141 33.21 10.66 23.15
N ALA A 1142 32.45 10.55 22.04
CA ALA A 1142 32.78 9.71 20.91
C ALA A 1142 34.22 9.91 20.42
N GLN A 1143 34.99 8.82 20.32
CA GLN A 1143 36.35 8.84 19.79
C GLN A 1143 36.53 7.68 18.81
N THR A 1144 37.06 7.97 17.62
CA THR A 1144 37.34 6.95 16.62
C THR A 1144 38.58 6.16 17.01
N ALA A 1145 38.41 4.87 17.28
CA ALA A 1145 39.50 3.97 17.65
C ALA A 1145 39.22 2.55 17.16
N ARG A 1146 40.29 1.76 17.03
CA ARG A 1146 40.23 0.34 16.65
C ARG A 1146 40.37 -0.56 17.87
N TYR A 1147 41.12 -0.13 18.87
CA TYR A 1147 41.43 -0.91 20.05
C TYR A 1147 40.88 -0.27 21.31
N VAL A 1148 40.34 -1.09 22.21
CA VAL A 1148 39.91 -0.70 23.56
C VAL A 1148 40.68 -1.52 24.58
N LYS A 1149 41.45 -0.87 25.45
CA LYS A 1149 42.16 -1.53 26.55
C LYS A 1149 41.51 -1.16 27.88
N ILE A 1150 41.16 -2.18 28.66
CA ILE A 1150 40.73 -2.05 30.04
C ILE A 1150 41.88 -2.50 30.91
N GLU A 1151 42.42 -1.60 31.72
CA GLU A 1151 43.60 -1.83 32.54
C GLU A 1151 43.25 -1.62 34.01
N GLY A 1152 43.13 -2.71 34.76
CA GLY A 1152 42.92 -2.72 36.20
C GLY A 1152 44.26 -2.56 36.92
N THR A 1153 44.47 -1.41 37.55
CA THR A 1153 45.70 -1.05 38.25
C THR A 1153 45.66 -1.36 39.75
N SER A 1154 44.47 -1.68 40.28
CA SER A 1154 44.26 -2.14 41.64
C SER A 1154 43.11 -3.14 41.66
N LEU A 1155 43.35 -4.33 42.18
CA LEU A 1155 42.43 -5.47 42.19
C LEU A 1155 41.94 -5.76 43.61
N ARG A 1156 40.87 -6.55 43.73
CA ARG A 1156 40.27 -6.92 45.02
C ARG A 1156 40.61 -8.37 45.36
N GLN A 1157 40.93 -8.66 46.62
CA GLN A 1157 41.01 -10.04 47.10
C GLN A 1157 39.64 -10.71 47.02
N ASN A 1158 39.63 -11.96 46.59
CA ASN A 1158 38.44 -12.81 46.66
C ASN A 1158 38.58 -13.84 47.80
N PRO A 1159 37.83 -13.70 48.91
CA PRO A 1159 37.84 -14.67 50.02
C PRO A 1159 37.44 -16.09 49.63
N ASN A 1160 36.69 -16.23 48.52
CA ASN A 1160 36.25 -17.52 48.01
C ASN A 1160 37.27 -18.16 47.04
N ASP A 1161 38.35 -17.44 46.72
CA ASP A 1161 39.45 -17.90 45.85
C ASP A 1161 40.80 -17.63 46.55
N GLY A 1162 40.92 -18.11 47.79
CA GLY A 1162 42.18 -18.10 48.54
C GLY A 1162 42.74 -16.70 48.87
N ASN A 1163 41.91 -15.65 48.84
CA ASN A 1163 42.33 -14.24 48.96
C ASN A 1163 43.32 -13.78 47.88
N LEU A 1164 43.26 -14.39 46.70
CA LEU A 1164 44.06 -14.00 45.54
C LEU A 1164 43.50 -12.73 44.89
N TYR A 1165 44.40 -11.95 44.26
CA TYR A 1165 44.05 -10.80 43.44
C TYR A 1165 43.95 -11.23 41.99
N ARG A 1166 42.79 -11.07 41.34
CA ARG A 1166 42.60 -11.34 39.91
C ARG A 1166 41.72 -10.28 39.27
N MET A 1167 41.86 -10.13 37.96
CA MET A 1167 40.87 -9.41 37.14
C MET A 1167 40.01 -10.43 36.40
N GLN A 1168 38.69 -10.33 36.56
CA GLN A 1168 37.71 -11.27 36.00
C GLN A 1168 36.49 -10.51 35.49
N LEU A 1169 36.04 -10.87 34.29
CA LEU A 1169 34.88 -10.29 33.62
C LEU A 1169 34.10 -11.39 32.92
N ALA A 1170 32.77 -11.36 33.03
CA ALA A 1170 31.89 -12.26 32.29
C ALA A 1170 31.91 -11.90 30.79
N GLU A 1171 31.78 -10.61 30.47
CA GLU A 1171 31.73 -10.10 29.09
C GLU A 1171 32.25 -8.64 29.05
N ALA A 1172 32.80 -8.20 27.93
CA ALA A 1172 33.07 -6.80 27.64
C ALA A 1172 32.52 -6.40 26.28
N LEU A 1173 31.67 -5.37 26.25
CA LEU A 1173 31.04 -4.87 25.04
C LEU A 1173 31.45 -3.42 24.78
N VAL A 1174 31.71 -3.09 23.52
CA VAL A 1174 32.15 -1.76 23.06
C VAL A 1174 31.11 -1.23 22.08
N TYR A 1175 30.69 0.02 22.28
CA TYR A 1175 29.62 0.69 21.53
C TYR A 1175 30.02 2.08 21.07
#